data_AF-A0A3D3JQZ6-F1
#
_entry.id   AF-A0A3D3JQZ6-F1
#
_cell.length_a   1.000
_cell.length_b   1.000
_cell.length_c   1.000
_cell.angle_alpha   90.00
_cell.angle_beta   90.00
_cell.angle_gamma   90.00
#
_symmetry.space_group_name_H-M   'P 1'
#
loop_
_entity.id
_entity.type
_entity.pdbx_description
1 polymer ?
#
loop_
_entity_poly.entity_id
_entity_poly.type
_entity_poly.pdbx_seq_one_letter_code
_entity_poly.pdbx_strand_id
1 'polypeptide(L)'
;MIQIQYLSEPPKLAEDLSGDAWANLTWHDNFTIPGSVNAELVPGTSFAMVHDGDSLYIAMKCGVCPGSSAENFSHERVHVVIDFDRDGSWGGKFIGNADGFLSASTACRGGSRNSWPGEVEFEVGVGAQEWTAVMKIPLRQLGYQQGGLRRVRFNVARLNAVPEFWVCFPVLAEKTFWEPQCEMAEAEFERPELLLPFAWRIERDQRARLNESDGKTTCRQKVKTTNLSAETREVDLHVWFVGPIHPPSEKIEYCLRIGPGESHVESVELPVPEGFNYGFASVALYERDSGRCVSENRFLIEAELLSWKKHTIKRADGNDGYTCHAAQMQFMPQYEGRNTVPYGLAAMENSEVVCVAMAWPTESTGQVQTLVTVSEDEGATWGEYLALPGIHCRPVMLAYLGQGVVTFEAGDTTERFRLFSHDHGRTWDERVDVAPAPDGQPLGFEGNPLIERDSEGNAIRIAQIGQTLGGGAPHWKITEYLRWSEDGGRTWPQVISPASWHYTETYAGKTYEVGASEGSLVRAANGDLVAALRTFVPVWFAEHPHYEDSLEGTAVSISKDNGETWSPMKIVFEAGRHHPDLICMPNGDLVMTVICRVDFEGNQLASYRRGCDAVISRDHGVTWDVEHLVVLDDFPFCQGEHWISTECGHLSSTLMPDGSILTGYGNYLAGGVLIRWQP
;
A
#
# COMPACT_ATOMS: atom_id res chain seq x y z
N MET A 1 4.34 -26.65 21.82
CA MET A 1 4.02 -27.35 20.56
C MET A 1 2.58 -27.79 20.66
N ILE A 2 1.75 -27.41 19.70
CA ILE A 2 0.36 -27.86 19.62
C ILE A 2 0.20 -28.95 18.55
N GLN A 3 -0.93 -29.65 18.55
CA GLN A 3 -1.26 -30.64 17.54
C GLN A 3 -2.37 -30.10 16.63
N ILE A 4 -2.14 -30.10 15.32
CA ILE A 4 -3.20 -29.86 14.33
C ILE A 4 -3.95 -31.19 14.21
N GLN A 5 -5.15 -31.27 14.77
CA GLN A 5 -5.88 -32.53 14.87
C GLN A 5 -6.39 -33.01 13.51
N TYR A 6 -6.51 -34.33 13.34
CA TYR A 6 -7.11 -34.92 12.14
C TYR A 6 -8.61 -35.15 12.32
N LEU A 7 -9.44 -34.74 11.35
CA LEU A 7 -10.83 -35.16 11.21
C LEU A 7 -11.01 -35.99 9.94
N SER A 8 -11.79 -37.07 10.02
CA SER A 8 -12.10 -37.92 8.85
C SER A 8 -13.16 -37.33 7.91
N GLU A 9 -13.86 -36.28 8.36
CA GLU A 9 -14.84 -35.53 7.58
C GLU A 9 -14.54 -34.03 7.73
N PRO A 10 -14.65 -33.23 6.66
CA PRO A 10 -14.35 -31.80 6.71
C PRO A 10 -15.30 -31.10 7.69
N PRO A 11 -14.80 -30.30 8.64
CA PRO A 11 -15.66 -29.54 9.52
C PRO A 11 -16.41 -28.47 8.72
N LYS A 12 -17.65 -28.19 9.13
CA LYS A 12 -18.42 -27.10 8.52
C LYS A 12 -17.76 -25.76 8.83
N LEU A 13 -17.59 -24.93 7.80
CA LEU A 13 -17.49 -23.49 7.98
C LEU A 13 -18.88 -23.03 8.42
N ALA A 14 -19.01 -22.69 9.70
CA ALA A 14 -20.28 -22.36 10.32
C ALA A 14 -20.09 -21.22 11.31
N GLU A 15 -21.05 -20.29 11.32
CA GLU A 15 -21.19 -19.21 12.30
C GLU A 15 -21.21 -19.75 13.75
N ASP A 16 -21.69 -20.98 13.93
CA ASP A 16 -21.79 -21.66 15.23
C ASP A 16 -20.73 -22.78 15.38
N LEU A 17 -19.77 -22.52 16.28
CA LEU A 17 -18.68 -23.43 16.65
C LEU A 17 -19.01 -24.33 17.86
N SER A 18 -20.30 -24.53 18.16
CA SER A 18 -20.81 -25.46 19.17
C SER A 18 -21.12 -26.87 18.64
N GLY A 19 -21.16 -27.06 17.30
CA GLY A 19 -21.47 -28.35 16.67
C GLY A 19 -20.41 -29.44 16.92
N ASP A 20 -20.84 -30.70 16.85
CA ASP A 20 -20.08 -31.91 17.27
C ASP A 20 -18.63 -31.98 16.76
N ALA A 21 -18.36 -31.53 15.52
CA ALA A 21 -17.01 -31.55 14.93
C ALA A 21 -16.05 -30.54 15.59
N TRP A 22 -16.54 -29.36 16.00
CA TRP A 22 -15.75 -28.31 16.66
C TRP A 22 -15.74 -28.48 18.19
N ALA A 23 -16.78 -29.08 18.76
CA ALA A 23 -16.94 -29.30 20.19
C ALA A 23 -15.94 -30.29 20.80
N ASN A 24 -15.45 -31.25 20.00
CA ASN A 24 -14.50 -32.29 20.45
C ASN A 24 -13.03 -31.95 20.17
N LEU A 25 -12.72 -30.73 19.71
CA LEU A 25 -11.35 -30.29 19.46
C LEU A 25 -10.68 -29.69 20.70
N THR A 26 -9.36 -29.69 20.68
CA THR A 26 -8.51 -29.01 21.65
C THR A 26 -8.51 -27.52 21.32
N TRP A 27 -9.24 -26.75 22.11
CA TRP A 27 -9.20 -25.29 22.05
C TRP A 27 -8.02 -24.77 22.87
N HIS A 28 -7.31 -23.79 22.33
CA HIS A 28 -6.18 -23.13 22.94
C HIS A 28 -6.57 -21.70 23.31
N ASP A 29 -6.60 -21.41 24.61
CA ASP A 29 -7.09 -20.17 25.24
C ASP A 29 -5.99 -19.39 25.98
N ASN A 30 -4.73 -19.83 25.86
CA ASN A 30 -3.56 -19.21 26.51
C ASN A 30 -3.09 -17.93 25.79
N PHE A 31 -4.04 -17.04 25.50
CA PHE A 31 -3.81 -15.74 24.91
C PHE A 31 -3.33 -14.74 25.96
N THR A 32 -2.39 -13.88 25.59
CA THR A 32 -1.81 -12.87 26.49
C THR A 32 -1.68 -11.52 25.81
N ILE A 33 -1.68 -10.44 26.60
CA ILE A 33 -1.31 -9.11 26.11
C ILE A 33 0.20 -9.12 25.78
N PRO A 34 0.59 -8.79 24.54
CA PRO A 34 1.99 -8.79 24.13
C PRO A 34 2.88 -7.83 24.94
N GLY A 35 4.18 -8.13 25.00
CA GLY A 35 5.19 -7.25 25.60
C GLY A 35 5.27 -7.25 27.14
N SER A 36 4.38 -7.96 27.84
CA SER A 36 4.51 -8.21 29.29
C SER A 36 5.17 -9.56 29.57
N VAL A 37 6.35 -9.52 30.20
CA VAL A 37 7.16 -10.71 30.57
C VAL A 37 6.45 -11.62 31.57
N ASN A 38 5.40 -11.12 32.24
CA ASN A 38 4.49 -11.91 33.09
C ASN A 38 3.03 -11.60 32.73
N ALA A 39 2.70 -11.55 31.44
CA ALA A 39 1.33 -11.29 30.98
C ALA A 39 0.37 -12.32 31.59
N GLU A 40 -0.68 -11.84 32.25
CA GLU A 40 -1.79 -12.70 32.67
C GLU A 40 -2.57 -13.18 31.42
N LEU A 41 -3.17 -14.36 31.53
CA LEU A 41 -4.02 -14.89 30.47
C LEU A 41 -5.26 -14.00 30.33
N VAL A 42 -5.56 -13.58 29.10
CA VAL A 42 -6.77 -12.80 28.79
C VAL A 42 -7.88 -13.78 28.42
N PRO A 43 -8.90 -13.97 29.28
CA PRO A 43 -9.99 -14.89 28.98
C PRO A 43 -10.85 -14.38 27.83
N GLY A 44 -11.56 -15.30 27.17
CA GLY A 44 -12.53 -14.98 26.12
C GLY A 44 -12.00 -15.07 24.69
N THR A 45 -10.70 -15.27 24.47
CA THR A 45 -10.17 -15.61 23.13
C THR A 45 -9.66 -17.05 23.12
N SER A 46 -10.04 -17.83 22.10
CA SER A 46 -9.48 -19.17 21.89
C SER A 46 -9.41 -19.53 20.41
N PHE A 47 -8.51 -20.44 20.04
CA PHE A 47 -8.39 -20.97 18.68
C PHE A 47 -8.24 -22.50 18.65
N ALA A 48 -8.55 -23.11 17.51
CA ALA A 48 -8.30 -24.52 17.24
C ALA A 48 -7.73 -24.67 15.81
N MET A 49 -6.83 -25.64 15.61
CA MET A 49 -6.27 -25.99 14.30
C MET A 49 -6.56 -27.46 13.99
N VAL A 50 -7.07 -27.72 12.80
CA VAL A 50 -7.53 -29.05 12.38
C VAL A 50 -7.33 -29.25 10.88
N HIS A 51 -7.17 -30.49 10.42
CA HIS A 51 -7.09 -30.81 8.99
C HIS A 51 -7.87 -32.08 8.66
N ASP A 52 -8.36 -32.18 7.43
CA ASP A 52 -9.02 -33.37 6.88
C ASP A 52 -8.10 -34.22 5.99
N GLY A 53 -6.87 -33.75 5.76
CA GLY A 53 -5.89 -34.35 4.85
C GLY A 53 -5.82 -33.70 3.47
N ASP A 54 -6.72 -32.77 3.13
CA ASP A 54 -6.72 -31.93 1.92
C ASP A 54 -6.71 -30.42 2.22
N SER A 55 -7.26 -29.99 3.35
CA SER A 55 -7.33 -28.59 3.82
C SER A 55 -6.90 -28.47 5.29
N LEU A 56 -6.23 -27.35 5.60
CA LEU A 56 -6.02 -26.85 6.96
C LEU A 56 -7.18 -25.92 7.31
N TYR A 57 -7.75 -26.08 8.50
CA TYR A 57 -8.78 -25.21 9.05
C TYR A 57 -8.29 -24.60 10.36
N ILE A 58 -8.56 -23.31 10.56
CA ILE A 58 -8.20 -22.55 11.74
C ILE A 58 -9.45 -21.82 12.19
N ALA A 59 -9.99 -22.22 13.33
CA ALA A 59 -11.18 -21.62 13.91
C ALA A 59 -10.83 -20.77 15.12
N MET A 60 -11.56 -19.68 15.31
CA MET A 60 -11.41 -18.75 16.43
C MET A 60 -12.74 -18.43 17.09
N LYS A 61 -12.69 -18.22 18.40
CA LYS A 61 -13.77 -17.71 19.26
C LYS A 61 -13.25 -16.46 19.95
N CYS A 62 -13.99 -15.36 19.81
CA CYS A 62 -13.61 -14.02 20.19
C CYS A 62 -14.72 -13.38 21.04
N GLY A 63 -14.79 -13.78 22.31
CA GLY A 63 -15.67 -13.21 23.32
C GLY A 63 -15.24 -11.82 23.79
N VAL A 64 -16.12 -11.09 24.47
CA VAL A 64 -15.82 -9.73 24.98
C VAL A 64 -14.59 -9.73 25.89
N CYS A 65 -13.55 -8.97 25.50
CA CYS A 65 -12.34 -8.80 26.32
C CYS A 65 -12.65 -8.01 27.60
N PRO A 66 -11.98 -8.28 28.74
CA PRO A 66 -12.13 -7.48 29.96
C PRO A 66 -11.89 -5.98 29.70
N GLY A 67 -12.88 -5.13 29.99
CA GLY A 67 -12.82 -3.69 29.75
C GLY A 67 -13.31 -3.21 28.38
N SER A 68 -13.62 -4.13 27.45
CA SER A 68 -14.23 -3.84 26.15
C SER A 68 -15.75 -4.10 26.15
N SER A 69 -16.44 -3.79 25.05
CA SER A 69 -17.86 -4.12 24.82
C SER A 69 -18.03 -4.94 23.52
N ALA A 70 -19.19 -5.58 23.35
CA ALA A 70 -19.53 -6.29 22.11
C ALA A 70 -19.78 -5.33 20.91
N GLU A 71 -20.01 -4.04 21.17
CA GLU A 71 -20.15 -3.02 20.12
C GLU A 71 -18.84 -2.83 19.34
N ASN A 72 -17.70 -3.14 19.96
CA ASN A 72 -16.38 -3.05 19.32
C ASN A 72 -16.11 -4.17 18.31
N PHE A 73 -16.93 -5.23 18.25
CA PHE A 73 -16.65 -6.40 17.40
C PHE A 73 -16.49 -6.04 15.93
N SER A 74 -17.28 -5.10 15.39
CA SER A 74 -17.17 -4.61 14.00
C SER A 74 -15.78 -4.09 13.62
N HIS A 75 -14.97 -3.67 14.58
CA HIS A 75 -13.63 -3.11 14.38
C HIS A 75 -12.52 -4.13 14.66
N GLU A 76 -12.88 -5.33 15.13
CA GLU A 76 -11.93 -6.39 15.44
C GLU A 76 -11.51 -7.21 14.22
N ARG A 77 -10.30 -7.74 14.31
CA ARG A 77 -9.73 -8.64 13.30
C ARG A 77 -8.84 -9.70 13.91
N VAL A 78 -8.78 -10.82 13.22
CA VAL A 78 -7.88 -11.94 13.47
C VAL A 78 -6.74 -11.90 12.47
N HIS A 79 -5.51 -11.98 12.98
CA HIS A 79 -4.30 -12.18 12.19
C HIS A 79 -3.82 -13.61 12.40
N VAL A 80 -3.71 -14.37 11.31
CA VAL A 80 -3.07 -15.69 11.28
C VAL A 80 -1.82 -15.60 10.40
N VAL A 81 -0.66 -15.89 10.98
CA VAL A 81 0.60 -15.98 10.24
C VAL A 81 1.12 -17.40 10.33
N ILE A 82 1.52 -17.99 9.20
CA ILE A 82 2.02 -19.36 9.13
C ILE A 82 3.30 -19.39 8.29
N ASP A 83 4.41 -19.74 8.94
CA ASP A 83 5.69 -20.09 8.34
C ASP A 83 5.71 -21.61 8.10
N PHE A 84 5.41 -22.00 6.87
CA PHE A 84 5.38 -23.40 6.41
C PHE A 84 6.77 -23.99 6.18
N ASP A 85 7.77 -23.13 5.91
CA ASP A 85 9.15 -23.54 5.60
C ASP A 85 10.03 -23.65 6.86
N ARG A 86 9.64 -22.98 7.96
CA ARG A 86 10.31 -22.95 9.28
C ARG A 86 11.72 -22.35 9.28
N ASP A 87 12.09 -21.65 8.21
CA ASP A 87 13.39 -21.02 8.04
C ASP A 87 13.41 -19.52 8.41
N GLY A 88 12.24 -18.94 8.72
CA GLY A 88 12.11 -17.51 9.00
C GLY A 88 12.30 -16.59 7.78
N SER A 89 12.25 -17.14 6.55
CA SER A 89 12.20 -16.37 5.30
C SER A 89 10.80 -15.87 4.93
N TRP A 90 9.79 -16.38 5.67
CA TRP A 90 8.35 -16.02 5.75
C TRP A 90 7.39 -16.72 4.80
N GLY A 91 6.13 -16.86 5.24
CA GLY A 91 5.06 -17.62 4.59
C GLY A 91 3.74 -16.86 4.45
N GLY A 92 2.62 -17.53 4.72
CA GLY A 92 1.27 -16.99 4.53
C GLY A 92 0.83 -16.06 5.67
N LYS A 93 0.31 -14.88 5.34
CA LYS A 93 -0.31 -13.91 6.26
C LYS A 93 -1.76 -13.69 5.85
N PHE A 94 -2.67 -14.03 6.75
CA PHE A 94 -4.11 -13.96 6.55
C PHE A 94 -4.72 -13.04 7.62
N ILE A 95 -5.53 -12.07 7.19
CA ILE A 95 -6.19 -11.08 8.04
C ILE A 95 -7.68 -11.19 7.77
N GLY A 96 -8.44 -11.62 8.77
CA GLY A 96 -9.89 -11.76 8.71
C GLY A 96 -10.59 -10.82 9.69
N ASN A 97 -11.50 -9.99 9.21
CA ASN A 97 -12.28 -9.05 10.01
C ASN A 97 -13.60 -9.68 10.48
N ALA A 98 -14.21 -9.12 11.54
CA ALA A 98 -15.52 -9.57 12.03
C ALA A 98 -16.71 -9.26 11.08
N ASP A 99 -16.50 -8.48 10.02
CA ASP A 99 -17.48 -8.23 8.94
C ASP A 99 -17.43 -9.30 7.82
N GLY A 100 -16.53 -10.29 7.94
CA GLY A 100 -16.29 -11.33 6.93
C GLY A 100 -15.25 -10.95 5.87
N PHE A 101 -14.70 -9.75 5.87
CA PHE A 101 -13.62 -9.38 4.95
C PHE A 101 -12.34 -10.17 5.23
N LEU A 102 -11.75 -10.72 4.16
CA LEU A 102 -10.50 -11.47 4.21
C LEU A 102 -9.45 -10.84 3.29
N SER A 103 -8.27 -10.57 3.84
CA SER A 103 -7.05 -10.29 3.10
C SER A 103 -6.05 -11.43 3.28
N ALA A 104 -5.54 -11.98 2.17
CA ALA A 104 -4.55 -13.05 2.17
C ALA A 104 -3.31 -12.62 1.36
N SER A 105 -2.13 -12.81 1.93
CA SER A 105 -0.85 -12.38 1.35
C SER A 105 0.28 -13.37 1.63
N THR A 106 1.31 -13.37 0.77
CA THR A 106 2.62 -13.96 1.09
C THR A 106 3.54 -12.84 1.56
N ALA A 107 4.15 -13.01 2.74
CA ALA A 107 5.19 -12.10 3.23
C ALA A 107 6.58 -12.70 2.96
N CYS A 108 7.58 -11.84 2.70
CA CYS A 108 8.98 -12.23 2.62
C CYS A 108 9.82 -11.34 3.55
N ARG A 109 10.97 -11.84 4.03
CA ARG A 109 11.86 -11.11 4.98
C ARG A 109 12.36 -9.74 4.49
N GLY A 110 12.30 -9.48 3.18
CA GLY A 110 12.64 -8.19 2.56
C GLY A 110 11.48 -7.20 2.46
N GLY A 111 10.38 -7.38 3.18
CA GLY A 111 9.23 -6.47 3.22
C GLY A 111 8.27 -6.60 2.03
N SER A 112 8.67 -7.21 0.92
CA SER A 112 7.79 -7.46 -0.23
C SER A 112 6.60 -8.33 0.15
N ARG A 113 5.40 -7.80 -0.09
CA ARG A 113 4.11 -8.49 0.13
C ARG A 113 3.43 -8.69 -1.23
N ASN A 114 3.18 -9.94 -1.61
CA ASN A 114 2.33 -10.27 -2.76
C ASN A 114 0.97 -10.77 -2.24
N SER A 115 -0.09 -10.60 -3.03
CA SER A 115 -1.37 -11.29 -2.76
C SER A 115 -1.16 -12.80 -2.69
N TRP A 116 -1.90 -13.48 -1.81
CA TRP A 116 -1.87 -14.93 -1.74
C TRP A 116 -2.41 -15.50 -3.07
N PRO A 117 -1.67 -16.40 -3.74
CA PRO A 117 -2.02 -16.85 -5.09
C PRO A 117 -3.20 -17.84 -5.12
N GLY A 118 -3.66 -18.31 -3.96
CA GLY A 118 -4.64 -19.38 -3.83
C GLY A 118 -6.01 -18.95 -3.33
N GLU A 119 -6.93 -19.91 -3.32
CA GLU A 119 -8.23 -19.79 -2.66
C GLU A 119 -8.08 -19.93 -1.13
N VAL A 120 -8.73 -19.06 -0.38
CA VAL A 120 -8.88 -19.13 1.07
C VAL A 120 -10.34 -18.81 1.36
N GLU A 121 -11.03 -19.72 2.04
CA GLU A 121 -12.39 -19.48 2.52
C GLU A 121 -12.32 -18.94 3.95
N PHE A 122 -13.15 -17.94 4.26
CA PHE A 122 -13.25 -17.34 5.58
C PHE A 122 -14.72 -17.01 5.88
N GLU A 123 -15.28 -17.66 6.89
CA GLU A 123 -16.67 -17.51 7.31
C GLU A 123 -16.70 -16.99 8.75
N VAL A 124 -17.65 -16.10 9.06
CA VAL A 124 -17.74 -15.37 10.33
C VAL A 124 -19.16 -15.38 10.88
N GLY A 125 -19.30 -15.66 12.18
CA GLY A 125 -20.56 -15.51 12.92
C GLY A 125 -20.43 -14.45 14.01
N VAL A 126 -21.23 -13.39 13.96
CA VAL A 126 -21.23 -12.34 15.00
C VAL A 126 -22.42 -12.53 15.95
N GLY A 127 -22.14 -12.91 17.19
CA GLY A 127 -23.12 -13.08 18.26
C GLY A 127 -23.13 -11.94 19.27
N ALA A 128 -24.07 -11.99 20.21
CA ALA A 128 -24.26 -10.91 21.20
C ALA A 128 -23.17 -10.83 22.28
N GLN A 129 -22.30 -11.85 22.42
CA GLN A 129 -21.27 -11.94 23.46
C GLN A 129 -19.92 -12.49 22.95
N GLU A 130 -19.89 -13.02 21.73
CA GLU A 130 -18.70 -13.47 21.02
C GLU A 130 -18.91 -13.33 19.52
N TRP A 131 -17.83 -13.19 18.77
CA TRP A 131 -17.80 -13.52 17.35
C TRP A 131 -16.91 -14.74 17.09
N THR A 132 -17.21 -15.45 16.03
CA THR A 132 -16.53 -16.67 15.61
C THR A 132 -15.98 -16.49 14.20
N ALA A 133 -14.91 -17.20 13.88
CA ALA A 133 -14.38 -17.24 12.52
C ALA A 133 -13.84 -18.63 12.19
N VAL A 134 -13.97 -19.06 10.94
CA VAL A 134 -13.28 -20.25 10.40
C VAL A 134 -12.58 -19.89 9.10
N MET A 135 -11.26 -20.03 9.11
CA MET A 135 -10.41 -19.93 7.93
C MET A 135 -10.09 -21.32 7.41
N LYS A 136 -10.14 -21.52 6.09
CA LYS A 136 -9.79 -22.78 5.41
C LYS A 136 -8.78 -22.52 4.29
N ILE A 137 -7.66 -23.22 4.37
CA ILE A 137 -6.52 -23.11 3.47
C ILE A 137 -6.24 -24.52 2.88
N PRO A 138 -6.54 -24.77 1.60
CA PRO A 138 -6.16 -26.00 0.91
C PRO A 138 -4.65 -26.29 1.01
N LEU A 139 -4.30 -27.49 1.49
CA LEU A 139 -2.91 -27.90 1.78
C LEU A 139 -2.02 -27.94 0.53
N ARG A 140 -2.62 -28.21 -0.64
CA ARG A 140 -1.94 -28.17 -1.95
C ARG A 140 -1.34 -26.81 -2.32
N GLN A 141 -1.79 -25.72 -1.69
CA GLN A 141 -1.32 -24.36 -1.96
C GLN A 141 -0.15 -23.94 -1.04
N LEU A 142 0.27 -24.83 -0.14
CA LEU A 142 1.33 -24.54 0.81
C LEU A 142 2.69 -24.84 0.17
N GLY A 143 3.60 -23.88 0.28
CA GLY A 143 5.01 -24.12 0.03
C GLY A 143 5.56 -24.99 1.15
N TYR A 144 6.37 -25.99 0.78
CA TYR A 144 7.10 -26.80 1.75
C TYR A 144 8.60 -26.73 1.43
N GLN A 145 9.41 -26.91 2.48
CA GLN A 145 10.80 -27.36 2.37
C GLN A 145 10.94 -28.79 2.90
N GLN A 146 12.14 -29.37 2.77
CA GLN A 146 12.45 -30.76 3.11
C GLN A 146 12.14 -31.14 4.57
N GLY A 147 11.87 -30.16 5.46
CA GLY A 147 11.42 -30.35 6.84
C GLY A 147 10.01 -29.78 7.19
N GLY A 148 9.26 -29.22 6.24
CA GLY A 148 7.98 -28.53 6.48
C GLY A 148 6.73 -29.42 6.49
N LEU A 149 6.78 -30.61 5.88
CA LEU A 149 5.62 -31.50 5.68
C LEU A 149 5.01 -32.12 6.97
N ARG A 150 5.55 -31.79 8.14
CA ARG A 150 5.06 -32.32 9.43
C ARG A 150 4.75 -31.24 10.45
N ARG A 151 5.37 -30.07 10.32
CA ARG A 151 5.33 -29.01 11.31
C ARG A 151 5.30 -27.66 10.61
N VAL A 152 4.50 -26.76 11.15
CA VAL A 152 4.50 -25.35 10.78
C VAL A 152 4.88 -24.52 11.99
N ARG A 153 5.45 -23.35 11.75
CA ARG A 153 5.48 -22.27 12.74
C ARG A 153 4.31 -21.36 12.47
N PHE A 154 3.68 -20.86 13.54
CA PHE A 154 2.52 -20.02 13.38
C PHE A 154 2.38 -19.02 14.54
N ASN A 155 1.58 -17.99 14.29
CA ASN A 155 1.14 -17.02 15.27
C ASN A 155 -0.35 -16.74 15.02
N VAL A 156 -1.13 -16.65 16.10
CA VAL A 156 -2.54 -16.24 16.08
C VAL A 156 -2.71 -15.03 16.96
N ALA A 157 -3.25 -13.96 16.40
CA ALA A 157 -3.45 -12.69 17.07
C ALA A 157 -4.87 -12.19 16.87
N ARG A 158 -5.45 -11.58 17.90
CA ARG A 158 -6.72 -10.84 17.84
C ARG A 158 -6.43 -9.39 18.17
N LEU A 159 -6.82 -8.51 17.25
CA LEU A 159 -6.61 -7.07 17.33
C LEU A 159 -7.96 -6.35 17.42
N ASN A 160 -7.99 -5.27 18.19
CA ASN A 160 -9.11 -4.33 18.35
C ASN A 160 -8.64 -2.94 17.90
N ALA A 161 -9.50 -1.93 17.82
CA ALA A 161 -9.07 -0.54 17.59
C ALA A 161 -8.18 0.00 18.74
N VAL A 162 -8.39 -0.50 19.98
CA VAL A 162 -7.60 -0.11 21.16
C VAL A 162 -6.46 -1.11 21.43
N PRO A 163 -5.17 -0.71 21.38
CA PRO A 163 -4.01 -1.59 21.60
C PRO A 163 -3.99 -2.33 22.94
N GLU A 164 -4.64 -1.79 23.96
CA GLU A 164 -4.68 -2.36 25.32
C GLU A 164 -5.46 -3.69 25.42
N PHE A 165 -6.32 -3.99 24.44
CA PHE A 165 -7.11 -5.23 24.38
C PHE A 165 -6.54 -6.27 23.40
N TRP A 166 -5.31 -6.05 22.93
CA TRP A 166 -4.68 -6.92 21.93
C TRP A 166 -4.14 -8.18 22.56
N VAL A 167 -4.36 -9.32 21.92
CA VAL A 167 -3.96 -10.61 22.46
C VAL A 167 -3.34 -11.53 21.42
N CYS A 168 -2.35 -12.30 21.85
CA CYS A 168 -1.52 -13.15 21.00
C CYS A 168 -1.34 -14.57 21.57
N PHE A 169 -1.22 -15.54 20.66
CA PHE A 169 -0.67 -16.86 20.91
C PHE A 169 0.46 -17.17 19.89
N PRO A 170 1.65 -17.60 20.34
CA PRO A 170 2.06 -17.79 21.74
C PRO A 170 2.28 -16.46 22.48
N VAL A 171 2.60 -16.55 23.77
CA VAL A 171 3.15 -15.41 24.53
C VAL A 171 4.46 -14.96 23.89
N LEU A 172 4.57 -13.67 23.57
CA LEU A 172 5.76 -13.11 22.93
C LEU A 172 6.72 -12.56 23.98
N ALA A 173 7.96 -13.04 23.97
CA ALA A 173 8.99 -12.67 24.94
C ALA A 173 9.65 -11.30 24.66
N GLU A 174 9.69 -10.89 23.39
CA GLU A 174 10.20 -9.58 22.98
C GLU A 174 9.06 -8.58 22.78
N LYS A 175 9.36 -7.30 23.02
CA LYS A 175 8.33 -6.27 23.28
C LYS A 175 7.54 -5.83 22.07
N THR A 176 7.97 -6.21 20.87
CA THR A 176 7.42 -5.69 19.62
C THR A 176 6.51 -6.70 18.91
N PHE A 177 5.22 -6.76 19.29
CA PHE A 177 4.15 -7.65 18.75
C PHE A 177 3.89 -7.61 17.22
N TRP A 178 4.61 -6.75 16.54
CA TRP A 178 3.94 -5.68 15.85
C TRP A 178 3.92 -5.92 14.34
N GLU A 179 5.02 -6.47 13.80
CA GLU A 179 4.91 -7.73 13.07
C GLU A 179 5.36 -8.86 14.02
N PRO A 180 4.84 -10.10 13.89
CA PRO A 180 5.29 -11.23 14.71
C PRO A 180 6.69 -11.71 14.28
N GLN A 181 7.68 -10.87 14.53
CA GLN A 181 9.08 -11.21 14.38
C GLN A 181 9.49 -12.04 15.61
N CYS A 182 10.25 -13.11 15.36
CA CYS A 182 10.85 -14.04 16.32
C CYS A 182 9.92 -15.08 16.99
N GLU A 183 8.83 -14.70 17.67
CA GLU A 183 8.08 -15.67 18.51
C GLU A 183 6.86 -16.30 17.81
N MET A 184 7.08 -17.51 17.27
CA MET A 184 6.06 -18.36 16.67
C MET A 184 5.95 -19.69 17.43
N ALA A 185 4.71 -20.14 17.66
CA ALA A 185 4.47 -21.48 18.18
C ALA A 185 4.75 -22.52 17.10
N GLU A 186 5.22 -23.71 17.49
CA GLU A 186 5.25 -24.86 16.58
C GLU A 186 3.94 -25.66 16.70
N ALA A 187 3.32 -25.94 15.56
CA ALA A 187 2.23 -26.92 15.44
C ALA A 187 2.73 -28.14 14.66
N GLU A 188 2.38 -29.34 15.12
CA GLU A 188 2.66 -30.60 14.43
C GLU A 188 1.35 -31.20 13.91
N PHE A 189 1.33 -31.61 12.65
CA PHE A 189 0.16 -32.28 12.08
C PHE A 189 0.01 -33.67 12.67
N GLU A 190 -1.20 -33.99 13.12
CA GLU A 190 -1.60 -35.37 13.30
C GLU A 190 -1.57 -36.09 11.93
N ARG A 191 -1.33 -37.40 11.93
CA ARG A 191 -1.28 -38.19 10.69
C ARG A 191 -0.46 -37.55 9.54
N PRO A 192 0.79 -37.10 9.78
CA PRO A 192 1.57 -36.34 8.80
C PRO A 192 1.94 -37.18 7.56
N GLU A 193 1.73 -38.50 7.57
CA GLU A 193 1.80 -39.34 6.38
C GLU A 193 0.80 -38.90 5.28
N LEU A 194 -0.33 -38.30 5.66
CA LEU A 194 -1.34 -37.78 4.72
C LEU A 194 -0.84 -36.58 3.91
N LEU A 195 0.22 -35.91 4.37
CA LEU A 195 0.79 -34.72 3.75
C LEU A 195 1.91 -35.05 2.75
N LEU A 196 2.47 -36.26 2.79
CA LEU A 196 3.53 -36.70 1.87
C LEU A 196 3.19 -36.47 0.37
N PRO A 197 1.93 -36.61 -0.09
CA PRO A 197 1.56 -36.28 -1.46
C PRO A 197 1.87 -34.82 -1.82
N PHE A 198 1.72 -33.87 -0.89
CA PHE A 198 1.98 -32.44 -1.13
C PHE A 198 3.46 -32.04 -1.11
N ALA A 199 4.40 -33.00 -1.09
CA ALA A 199 5.85 -32.78 -1.08
C ALA A 199 6.42 -32.18 -2.39
N TRP A 200 5.99 -30.97 -2.73
CA TRP A 200 6.33 -30.24 -3.94
C TRP A 200 6.57 -28.75 -3.66
N ARG A 201 7.39 -28.12 -4.51
CA ARG A 201 7.54 -26.65 -4.58
C ARG A 201 7.41 -26.23 -6.04
N ILE A 202 6.46 -25.35 -6.32
CA ILE A 202 6.17 -24.80 -7.65
C ILE A 202 6.42 -23.29 -7.62
N GLU A 203 7.29 -22.81 -8.52
CA GLU A 203 7.72 -21.41 -8.57
C GLU A 203 7.77 -20.89 -10.01
N ARG A 204 7.70 -19.57 -10.19
CA ARG A 204 8.07 -18.93 -11.46
C ARG A 204 9.60 -18.81 -11.53
N ASP A 205 10.21 -19.31 -12.59
CA ASP A 205 11.65 -19.11 -12.84
C ASP A 205 11.94 -17.66 -13.25
N GLN A 206 11.05 -17.09 -14.08
CA GLN A 206 11.11 -15.73 -14.63
C GLN A 206 9.69 -15.17 -14.79
N ARG A 207 9.54 -13.85 -14.99
CA ARG A 207 8.24 -13.25 -15.37
C ARG A 207 7.83 -13.74 -16.75
N ALA A 208 6.51 -13.87 -16.97
CA ALA A 208 5.91 -14.12 -18.26
C ALA A 208 6.43 -13.17 -19.34
N ARG A 209 6.55 -13.67 -20.58
CA ARG A 209 6.76 -12.86 -21.79
C ARG A 209 5.58 -13.09 -22.72
N LEU A 210 5.01 -12.03 -23.27
CA LEU A 210 4.00 -12.16 -24.31
C LEU A 210 4.67 -12.20 -25.67
N ASN A 211 4.12 -13.02 -26.55
CA ASN A 211 4.46 -13.06 -27.97
C ASN A 211 3.17 -12.89 -28.77
N GLU A 212 3.22 -12.17 -29.87
CA GLU A 212 2.13 -12.13 -30.85
C GLU A 212 2.57 -12.88 -32.11
N SER A 213 1.71 -13.80 -32.58
CA SER A 213 1.87 -14.46 -33.88
C SER A 213 0.50 -14.71 -34.49
N ASP A 214 0.35 -14.41 -35.78
CA ASP A 214 -0.85 -14.75 -36.57
C ASP A 214 -2.19 -14.26 -35.96
N GLY A 215 -2.18 -13.10 -35.31
CA GLY A 215 -3.35 -12.52 -34.64
C GLY A 215 -3.73 -13.20 -33.32
N LYS A 216 -2.82 -13.98 -32.72
CA LYS A 216 -2.99 -14.57 -31.39
C LYS A 216 -1.85 -14.16 -30.47
N THR A 217 -2.20 -13.71 -29.28
CA THR A 217 -1.24 -13.46 -28.20
C THR A 217 -1.05 -14.74 -27.39
N THR A 218 0.20 -15.10 -27.09
CA THR A 218 0.54 -16.20 -26.18
C THR A 218 1.46 -15.71 -25.07
N CYS A 219 1.22 -16.19 -23.85
CA CYS A 219 2.07 -15.95 -22.70
C CYS A 219 3.05 -17.11 -22.53
N ARG A 220 4.33 -16.86 -22.75
CA ARG A 220 5.42 -17.77 -22.39
C ARG A 220 5.80 -17.61 -20.93
N GLN A 221 5.47 -18.60 -20.10
CA GLN A 221 5.79 -18.67 -18.68
C GLN A 221 6.72 -19.85 -18.40
N LYS A 222 7.80 -19.62 -17.66
CA LYS A 222 8.66 -20.70 -17.15
C LYS A 222 8.23 -21.14 -15.76
N VAL A 223 7.96 -22.42 -15.59
CA VAL A 223 7.51 -23.03 -14.33
C VAL A 223 8.62 -23.92 -13.80
N LYS A 224 9.11 -23.63 -12.59
CA LYS A 224 10.06 -24.47 -11.88
C LYS A 224 9.31 -25.37 -10.90
N THR A 225 9.46 -26.68 -11.04
CA THR A 225 8.86 -27.69 -10.16
C THR A 225 9.96 -28.46 -9.45
N THR A 226 9.90 -28.57 -8.12
CA THR A 226 10.88 -29.29 -7.30
C THR A 226 10.19 -30.40 -6.50
N ASN A 227 10.72 -31.62 -6.57
CA ASN A 227 10.23 -32.75 -5.77
C ASN A 227 10.92 -32.75 -4.41
N LEU A 228 10.16 -32.65 -3.34
CA LEU A 228 10.66 -32.59 -1.96
C LEU A 228 10.57 -33.93 -1.23
N SER A 229 9.98 -34.95 -1.86
CA SER A 229 9.87 -36.28 -1.28
C SER A 229 11.20 -37.05 -1.33
N ALA A 230 11.26 -38.17 -0.62
CA ALA A 230 12.42 -39.07 -0.60
C ALA A 230 12.48 -40.01 -1.82
N GLU A 231 11.49 -39.96 -2.73
CA GLU A 231 11.34 -40.91 -3.84
C GLU A 231 11.23 -40.17 -5.19
N THR A 232 11.60 -40.84 -6.29
CA THR A 232 11.31 -40.31 -7.63
C THR A 232 9.81 -40.40 -7.88
N ARG A 233 9.18 -39.27 -8.16
CA ARG A 233 7.73 -39.21 -8.43
C ARG A 233 7.46 -38.86 -9.88
N GLU A 234 6.43 -39.49 -10.43
CA GLU A 234 5.82 -39.08 -11.70
C GLU A 234 4.56 -38.27 -11.42
N VAL A 235 4.46 -37.11 -12.05
CA VAL A 235 3.31 -36.20 -11.96
C VAL A 235 3.03 -35.59 -13.31
N ASP A 236 1.76 -35.33 -13.57
CA ASP A 236 1.36 -34.50 -14.69
C ASP A 236 1.32 -33.05 -14.20
N LEU A 237 2.10 -32.17 -14.85
CA LEU A 237 2.09 -30.72 -14.65
C LEU A 237 1.05 -30.14 -15.59
N HIS A 238 -0.01 -29.59 -15.00
CA HIS A 238 -1.08 -28.91 -15.74
C HIS A 238 -0.94 -27.40 -15.56
N VAL A 239 -0.96 -26.65 -16.66
CA VAL A 239 -0.90 -25.19 -16.64
C VAL A 239 -1.96 -24.61 -17.56
N TRP A 240 -2.68 -23.61 -17.08
CA TRP A 240 -3.73 -22.91 -17.84
C TRP A 240 -3.80 -21.44 -17.44
N PHE A 241 -4.30 -20.61 -18.35
CA PHE A 241 -4.58 -19.21 -18.07
C PHE A 241 -5.97 -19.06 -17.42
N VAL A 242 -6.10 -18.20 -16.41
CA VAL A 242 -7.37 -17.81 -15.79
C VAL A 242 -7.47 -16.29 -15.79
N GLY A 243 -8.47 -15.73 -16.48
CA GLY A 243 -8.78 -14.31 -16.45
C GLY A 243 -9.87 -13.98 -15.42
N PRO A 244 -9.95 -12.74 -14.91
CA PRO A 244 -11.01 -12.31 -13.98
C PRO A 244 -12.41 -12.26 -14.63
N ILE A 245 -12.47 -12.10 -15.96
CA ILE A 245 -13.70 -12.02 -16.76
C ILE A 245 -13.78 -13.06 -17.88
N HIS A 246 -12.71 -13.84 -18.07
CA HIS A 246 -12.59 -14.81 -19.15
C HIS A 246 -12.61 -16.23 -18.60
N PRO A 247 -13.29 -17.19 -19.27
CA PRO A 247 -13.22 -18.59 -18.85
C PRO A 247 -11.76 -19.08 -18.88
N PRO A 248 -11.41 -20.06 -18.03
CA PRO A 248 -10.09 -20.70 -18.07
C PRO A 248 -9.72 -21.18 -19.48
N SER A 249 -8.45 -21.03 -19.87
CA SER A 249 -7.95 -21.58 -21.13
C SER A 249 -8.00 -23.10 -21.13
N GLU A 250 -7.78 -23.71 -22.31
CA GLU A 250 -7.41 -25.12 -22.38
C GLU A 250 -6.17 -25.39 -21.51
N LYS A 251 -6.12 -26.59 -20.94
CA LYS A 251 -5.13 -27.02 -19.96
C LYS A 251 -3.97 -27.69 -20.70
N ILE A 252 -2.76 -27.17 -20.53
CA ILE A 252 -1.55 -27.72 -21.13
C ILE A 252 -0.91 -28.68 -20.13
N GLU A 253 -0.58 -29.90 -20.58
CA GLU A 253 -0.19 -31.00 -19.70
C GLU A 253 1.20 -31.55 -20.06
N TYR A 254 2.06 -31.71 -19.06
CA TYR A 254 3.42 -32.22 -19.21
C TYR A 254 3.66 -33.36 -18.21
N CYS A 255 3.98 -34.56 -18.69
CA CYS A 255 4.39 -35.66 -17.82
C CYS A 255 5.82 -35.43 -17.32
N LEU A 256 5.99 -35.18 -16.02
CA LEU A 256 7.28 -34.96 -15.38
C LEU A 256 7.68 -36.17 -14.52
N ARG A 257 8.96 -36.54 -14.57
CA ARG A 257 9.56 -37.54 -13.67
C ARG A 257 10.77 -36.89 -12.99
N ILE A 258 10.64 -36.59 -11.70
CA ILE A 258 11.59 -35.76 -10.96
C ILE A 258 12.15 -36.55 -9.77
N GLY A 259 13.47 -36.64 -9.65
CA GLY A 259 14.15 -37.34 -8.55
C GLY A 259 14.05 -36.60 -7.20
N PRO A 260 14.43 -37.27 -6.10
CA PRO A 260 14.39 -36.67 -4.76
C PRO A 260 15.25 -35.40 -4.67
N GLY A 261 14.64 -34.26 -4.34
CA GLY A 261 15.32 -32.97 -4.24
C GLY A 261 15.68 -32.30 -5.57
N GLU A 262 15.35 -32.90 -6.71
CA GLU A 262 15.61 -32.33 -8.04
C GLU A 262 14.57 -31.27 -8.43
N SER A 263 15.00 -30.29 -9.24
CA SER A 263 14.11 -29.32 -9.89
C SER A 263 14.08 -29.53 -11.40
N HIS A 264 12.89 -29.49 -11.99
CA HIS A 264 12.66 -29.36 -13.44
C HIS A 264 12.18 -27.94 -13.76
N VAL A 265 12.52 -27.41 -14.93
CA VAL A 265 11.99 -26.12 -15.42
C VAL A 265 11.33 -26.34 -16.77
N GLU A 266 10.01 -26.14 -16.82
CA GLU A 266 9.20 -26.27 -18.03
C GLU A 266 8.89 -24.90 -18.63
N SER A 267 8.88 -24.80 -19.96
CA SER A 267 8.63 -23.55 -20.69
C SER A 267 7.28 -23.61 -21.38
N VAL A 268 6.24 -23.17 -20.69
CA VAL A 268 4.84 -23.25 -21.15
C VAL A 268 4.47 -22.03 -22.00
N GLU A 269 3.75 -22.25 -23.10
CA GLU A 269 3.15 -21.18 -23.91
C GLU A 269 1.62 -21.24 -23.81
N LEU A 270 1.06 -20.34 -23.01
CA LEU A 270 -0.37 -20.28 -22.72
C LEU A 270 -1.09 -19.39 -23.72
N PRO A 271 -2.19 -19.82 -24.34
CA PRO A 271 -3.07 -18.92 -25.09
C PRO A 271 -3.74 -17.96 -24.10
N VAL A 272 -3.64 -16.66 -24.36
CA VAL A 272 -4.32 -15.62 -23.58
C VAL A 272 -5.46 -15.04 -24.43
N PRO A 273 -6.62 -14.69 -23.84
CA PRO A 273 -7.77 -14.23 -24.61
C PRO A 273 -7.53 -12.85 -25.21
N GLU A 274 -8.10 -12.60 -26.39
CA GLU A 274 -8.07 -11.28 -27.05
C GLU A 274 -8.68 -10.22 -26.12
N GLY A 275 -8.03 -9.07 -25.97
CA GLY A 275 -8.47 -8.01 -25.06
C GLY A 275 -8.37 -8.34 -23.56
N PHE A 276 -7.59 -9.36 -23.16
CA PHE A 276 -7.23 -9.50 -21.74
C PHE A 276 -6.39 -8.31 -21.27
N ASN A 277 -6.51 -7.93 -19.99
CA ASN A 277 -5.65 -6.94 -19.33
C ASN A 277 -4.72 -7.65 -18.35
N TYR A 278 -5.27 -8.50 -17.49
CA TYR A 278 -4.49 -9.37 -16.60
C TYR A 278 -5.20 -10.71 -16.40
N GLY A 279 -4.47 -11.66 -15.84
CA GLY A 279 -4.95 -12.94 -15.37
C GLY A 279 -3.82 -13.71 -14.71
N PHE A 280 -3.97 -15.02 -14.60
CA PHE A 280 -3.01 -15.87 -13.89
C PHE A 280 -2.66 -17.11 -14.73
N ALA A 281 -1.38 -17.48 -14.76
CA ALA A 281 -1.00 -18.86 -15.04
C ALA A 281 -1.32 -19.66 -13.78
N SER A 282 -2.46 -20.34 -13.78
CA SER A 282 -2.74 -21.36 -12.79
C SER A 282 -1.92 -22.60 -13.14
N VAL A 283 -1.20 -23.10 -12.14
CA VAL A 283 -0.30 -24.24 -12.24
C VAL A 283 -0.73 -25.26 -11.19
N ALA A 284 -0.91 -26.51 -11.57
CA ALA A 284 -1.16 -27.58 -10.63
C ALA A 284 -0.49 -28.89 -11.04
N LEU A 285 0.00 -29.64 -10.04
CA LEU A 285 0.56 -30.97 -10.20
C LEU A 285 -0.48 -32.02 -9.83
N TYR A 286 -0.58 -33.07 -10.63
CA TYR A 286 -1.45 -34.20 -10.39
C TYR A 286 -0.66 -35.50 -10.36
N GLU A 287 -0.96 -36.38 -9.40
CA GLU A 287 -0.42 -37.74 -9.39
C GLU A 287 -1.07 -38.57 -10.50
N ARG A 288 -0.25 -39.24 -11.32
CA ARG A 288 -0.71 -39.98 -12.50
C ARG A 288 -1.62 -41.16 -12.16
N ASP A 289 -1.30 -41.87 -11.08
CA ASP A 289 -2.03 -43.09 -10.67
C ASP A 289 -3.35 -42.78 -9.95
N SER A 290 -3.41 -41.66 -9.20
CA SER A 290 -4.54 -41.32 -8.33
C SER A 290 -5.43 -40.20 -8.90
N GLY A 291 -4.92 -39.39 -9.83
CA GLY A 291 -5.56 -38.15 -10.28
C GLY A 291 -5.64 -37.07 -9.18
N ARG A 292 -4.95 -37.24 -8.04
CA ARG A 292 -4.99 -36.29 -6.93
C ARG A 292 -4.18 -35.04 -7.28
N CYS A 293 -4.77 -33.86 -7.09
CA CYS A 293 -4.04 -32.60 -7.15
C CYS A 293 -3.12 -32.49 -5.91
N VAL A 294 -1.80 -32.48 -6.14
CA VAL A 294 -0.77 -32.55 -5.11
C VAL A 294 0.02 -31.25 -4.92
N SER A 295 -0.17 -30.26 -5.79
CA SER A 295 0.23 -28.87 -5.49
C SER A 295 -0.47 -27.92 -6.45
N GLU A 296 -0.77 -26.69 -6.02
CA GLU A 296 -1.37 -25.62 -6.82
C GLU A 296 -0.65 -24.28 -6.53
N ASN A 297 -0.38 -23.49 -7.58
CA ASN A 297 0.12 -22.13 -7.47
C ASN A 297 -0.42 -21.26 -8.63
N ARG A 298 -0.41 -19.94 -8.51
CA ARG A 298 -0.86 -19.01 -9.56
C ARG A 298 0.15 -17.88 -9.76
N PHE A 299 0.53 -17.62 -11.01
CA PHE A 299 1.46 -16.54 -11.36
C PHE A 299 0.75 -15.46 -12.15
N LEU A 300 0.80 -14.20 -11.68
CA LEU A 300 0.23 -13.06 -12.39
C LEU A 300 0.85 -12.90 -13.80
N ILE A 301 -0.03 -12.80 -14.80
CA ILE A 301 0.27 -12.45 -16.18
C ILE A 301 -0.51 -11.18 -16.52
N GLU A 302 0.14 -10.22 -17.15
CA GLU A 302 -0.45 -8.93 -17.57
C GLU A 302 -0.21 -8.77 -19.07
N ALA A 303 -1.26 -8.37 -19.80
CA ALA A 303 -1.29 -8.14 -21.25
C ALA A 303 -0.42 -6.95 -21.64
N GLU A 304 -0.56 -5.88 -20.88
CA GLU A 304 0.30 -4.72 -20.94
C GLU A 304 0.61 -4.39 -19.48
N LEU A 305 1.91 -4.26 -19.17
CA LEU A 305 2.42 -3.90 -17.84
C LEU A 305 1.84 -2.59 -17.28
N LEU A 306 1.14 -1.83 -18.12
CA LEU A 306 0.74 -0.44 -17.94
C LEU A 306 -0.76 -0.21 -18.18
N SER A 307 -1.54 -1.22 -18.60
CA SER A 307 -2.94 -0.99 -18.97
C SER A 307 -3.85 -0.72 -17.76
N TRP A 308 -4.75 0.25 -17.93
CA TRP A 308 -5.77 0.63 -16.95
C TRP A 308 -6.64 -0.55 -16.49
N LYS A 309 -6.49 -0.96 -15.22
CA LYS A 309 -7.34 -1.96 -14.56
C LYS A 309 -8.61 -1.29 -14.06
N LYS A 310 -9.74 -2.00 -14.10
CA LYS A 310 -10.99 -1.51 -13.46
C LYS A 310 -10.75 -1.35 -11.96
N HIS A 311 -11.00 -0.15 -11.46
CA HIS A 311 -10.92 0.19 -10.04
C HIS A 311 -12.26 0.70 -9.53
N THR A 312 -12.38 0.90 -8.23
CA THR A 312 -13.57 1.47 -7.59
C THR A 312 -13.15 2.39 -6.45
N ILE A 313 -13.44 3.68 -6.60
CA ILE A 313 -13.29 4.64 -5.49
C ILE A 313 -14.53 4.59 -4.61
N LYS A 314 -14.35 4.79 -3.31
CA LYS A 314 -15.44 4.84 -2.33
C LYS A 314 -15.69 6.30 -1.98
N ARG A 315 -16.95 6.73 -1.88
CA ARG A 315 -17.32 8.07 -1.42
C ARG A 315 -18.27 7.95 -0.24
N ALA A 316 -17.87 8.49 0.90
CA ALA A 316 -18.69 8.48 2.11
C ALA A 316 -20.03 9.22 1.88
N ASP A 317 -21.08 8.80 2.59
CA ASP A 317 -22.43 9.36 2.49
C ASP A 317 -22.84 10.24 3.70
N GLY A 318 -21.87 10.57 4.56
CA GLY A 318 -22.08 11.32 5.80
C GLY A 318 -22.84 10.58 6.91
N ASN A 319 -23.13 9.28 6.74
CA ASN A 319 -23.90 8.45 7.68
C ASN A 319 -23.23 7.07 7.88
N ASP A 320 -21.91 7.05 8.00
CA ASP A 320 -21.04 5.86 8.11
C ASP A 320 -21.08 4.87 6.92
N GLY A 321 -21.81 5.22 5.85
CA GLY A 321 -21.93 4.44 4.62
C GLY A 321 -21.03 4.93 3.49
N TYR A 322 -20.89 4.10 2.46
CA TYR A 322 -20.10 4.41 1.26
C TYR A 322 -20.88 4.09 -0.02
N THR A 323 -20.72 4.97 -1.01
CA THR A 323 -21.10 4.74 -2.40
C THR A 323 -19.88 4.41 -3.24
N CYS A 324 -20.01 3.49 -4.19
CA CYS A 324 -18.91 3.01 -5.03
C CYS A 324 -19.00 3.61 -6.44
N HIS A 325 -17.94 4.27 -6.90
CA HIS A 325 -17.87 4.91 -8.22
C HIS A 325 -16.78 4.26 -9.07
N ALA A 326 -17.02 4.15 -10.38
CA ALA A 326 -16.06 3.53 -11.29
C ALA A 326 -14.82 4.42 -11.49
N ALA A 327 -13.65 3.81 -11.41
CA ALA A 327 -12.37 4.45 -11.68
C ALA A 327 -11.45 3.46 -12.40
N GLN A 328 -10.22 3.89 -12.71
CA GLN A 328 -9.17 3.04 -13.26
C GLN A 328 -7.91 3.16 -12.41
N MET A 329 -7.18 2.06 -12.26
CA MET A 329 -5.93 1.98 -11.50
C MET A 329 -4.86 1.26 -12.31
N GLN A 330 -3.61 1.68 -12.13
CA GLN A 330 -2.43 1.07 -12.73
C GLN A 330 -1.29 1.07 -11.70
N PHE A 331 -0.41 0.07 -11.75
CA PHE A 331 0.86 0.11 -11.03
C PHE A 331 1.99 0.51 -11.98
N MET A 332 2.90 1.36 -11.51
CA MET A 332 4.09 1.74 -12.26
C MET A 332 5.09 0.58 -12.32
N PRO A 333 5.76 0.32 -13.45
CA PRO A 333 6.75 -0.75 -13.55
C PRO A 333 7.95 -0.51 -12.62
N GLN A 334 8.55 -1.60 -12.17
CA GLN A 334 9.84 -1.54 -11.49
C GLN A 334 10.96 -1.15 -12.47
N TYR A 335 11.91 -0.33 -12.00
CA TYR A 335 13.13 0.00 -12.73
C TYR A 335 14.28 -0.87 -12.19
N GLU A 336 14.87 -1.74 -13.02
CA GLU A 336 15.95 -2.67 -12.59
C GLU A 336 15.56 -3.56 -11.38
N GLY A 337 14.26 -3.87 -11.22
CA GLY A 337 13.74 -4.63 -10.08
C GLY A 337 13.49 -3.79 -8.81
N ARG A 338 13.71 -2.47 -8.86
CA ARG A 338 13.39 -1.52 -7.79
C ARG A 338 11.96 -1.00 -7.92
N ASN A 339 11.26 -0.88 -6.80
CA ASN A 339 9.98 -0.18 -6.74
C ASN A 339 10.17 1.28 -7.15
N THR A 340 9.38 1.74 -8.11
CA THR A 340 9.30 3.15 -8.49
C THR A 340 8.21 3.85 -7.67
N VAL A 341 8.29 5.16 -7.46
CA VAL A 341 7.24 6.00 -6.85
C VAL A 341 7.14 7.31 -7.63
N PRO A 342 5.94 7.75 -8.05
CA PRO A 342 5.75 9.04 -8.70
C PRO A 342 5.90 10.17 -7.68
N TYR A 343 6.56 11.25 -8.07
CA TYR A 343 6.69 12.47 -7.26
C TYR A 343 6.14 13.72 -7.97
N GLY A 344 5.77 13.60 -9.25
CA GLY A 344 5.15 14.67 -10.01
C GLY A 344 4.51 14.14 -11.29
N LEU A 345 3.31 14.61 -11.57
CA LEU A 345 2.58 14.39 -12.83
C LEU A 345 2.21 15.74 -13.44
N ALA A 346 2.37 15.89 -14.76
CA ALA A 346 1.90 17.08 -15.48
C ALA A 346 1.37 16.70 -16.86
N ALA A 347 0.09 16.99 -17.10
CA ALA A 347 -0.48 17.05 -18.45
C ALA A 347 0.06 18.28 -19.20
N MET A 348 0.41 18.09 -20.48
CA MET A 348 1.04 19.10 -21.34
C MET A 348 0.11 19.53 -22.49
N GLU A 349 0.48 20.59 -23.21
CA GLU A 349 -0.33 21.18 -24.28
C GLU A 349 -0.52 20.25 -25.49
N ASN A 350 0.41 19.32 -25.68
CA ASN A 350 0.38 18.29 -26.72
C ASN A 350 -0.45 17.04 -26.34
N SER A 351 -1.18 17.07 -25.21
CA SER A 351 -1.94 15.95 -24.63
C SER A 351 -1.10 14.78 -24.10
N GLU A 352 0.23 14.91 -24.07
CA GLU A 352 1.10 13.97 -23.36
C GLU A 352 1.07 14.25 -21.85
N VAL A 353 1.39 13.23 -21.05
CA VAL A 353 1.61 13.36 -19.60
C VAL A 353 3.05 13.00 -19.29
N VAL A 354 3.78 13.92 -18.66
CA VAL A 354 5.11 13.63 -18.10
C VAL A 354 4.98 13.23 -16.63
N CYS A 355 5.63 12.13 -16.26
CA CYS A 355 5.80 11.69 -14.88
C CYS A 355 7.28 11.75 -14.51
N VAL A 356 7.58 12.37 -13.37
CA VAL A 356 8.87 12.23 -12.70
C VAL A 356 8.71 11.32 -11.48
N ALA A 357 9.67 10.41 -11.32
CA ALA A 357 9.59 9.33 -10.36
C ALA A 357 10.96 9.03 -9.76
N MET A 358 10.97 8.23 -8.70
CA MET A 358 12.17 7.72 -8.06
C MET A 358 12.13 6.19 -8.02
N ALA A 359 13.23 5.51 -8.34
CA ALA A 359 13.44 4.12 -7.96
C ALA A 359 14.14 4.02 -6.59
N TRP A 360 13.49 3.34 -5.64
CA TRP A 360 14.02 3.10 -4.29
C TRP A 360 15.20 2.13 -4.30
N PRO A 361 16.23 2.34 -3.45
CA PRO A 361 17.34 1.39 -3.35
C PRO A 361 16.88 0.04 -2.76
N THR A 362 17.48 -1.06 -3.24
CA THR A 362 17.20 -2.42 -2.73
C THR A 362 17.92 -2.74 -1.41
N GLU A 363 18.91 -1.92 -1.04
CA GLU A 363 19.75 -2.06 0.15
C GLU A 363 19.81 -0.71 0.88
N SER A 364 19.96 -0.71 2.20
CA SER A 364 19.91 0.51 3.04
C SER A 364 21.04 1.52 2.77
N THR A 365 22.05 1.14 1.99
CA THR A 365 23.18 2.00 1.57
C THR A 365 23.13 2.36 0.08
N GLY A 366 22.12 1.89 -0.66
CA GLY A 366 21.97 2.18 -2.09
C GLY A 366 21.49 3.61 -2.33
N GLN A 367 21.89 4.19 -3.47
CA GLN A 367 21.36 5.48 -3.91
C GLN A 367 19.99 5.30 -4.59
N VAL A 368 19.09 6.25 -4.35
CA VAL A 368 17.88 6.43 -5.16
C VAL A 368 18.27 6.76 -6.60
N GLN A 369 17.41 6.45 -7.57
CA GLN A 369 17.60 6.91 -8.95
C GLN A 369 16.41 7.76 -9.38
N THR A 370 16.68 8.98 -9.85
CA THR A 370 15.67 9.84 -10.45
C THR A 370 15.34 9.36 -11.86
N LEU A 371 14.06 9.20 -12.16
CA LEU A 371 13.52 8.68 -13.41
C LEU A 371 12.51 9.66 -14.01
N VAL A 372 12.42 9.68 -15.34
CA VAL A 372 11.37 10.37 -16.09
C VAL A 372 10.73 9.36 -17.05
N THR A 373 9.42 9.45 -17.23
CA THR A 373 8.70 8.75 -18.32
C THR A 373 7.58 9.65 -18.84
N VAL A 374 7.19 9.45 -20.09
CA VAL A 374 6.15 10.20 -20.78
C VAL A 374 5.11 9.21 -21.30
N SER A 375 3.84 9.57 -21.14
CA SER A 375 2.69 8.93 -21.77
C SER A 375 2.23 9.77 -22.96
N GLU A 376 2.01 9.13 -24.11
CA GLU A 376 1.51 9.77 -25.34
C GLU A 376 -0.02 9.61 -25.49
N ASP A 377 -0.69 9.02 -24.50
CA ASP A 377 -2.08 8.55 -24.55
C ASP A 377 -2.85 8.77 -23.23
N GLU A 378 -2.71 9.97 -22.65
CA GLU A 378 -3.43 10.40 -21.44
C GLU A 378 -3.24 9.48 -20.21
N GLY A 379 -2.03 8.95 -20.04
CA GLY A 379 -1.62 8.07 -18.94
C GLY A 379 -1.97 6.60 -19.11
N ALA A 380 -2.49 6.16 -20.28
CA ALA A 380 -2.91 4.78 -20.50
C ALA A 380 -1.75 3.80 -20.77
N THR A 381 -0.66 4.29 -21.38
CA THR A 381 0.63 3.62 -21.48
C THR A 381 1.75 4.63 -21.19
N TRP A 382 2.96 4.11 -20.97
CA TRP A 382 4.11 4.89 -20.51
C TRP A 382 5.36 4.41 -21.24
N GLY A 383 6.17 5.35 -21.72
CA GLY A 383 7.46 5.05 -22.35
C GLY A 383 8.46 4.43 -21.37
N GLU A 384 9.56 3.91 -21.91
CA GLU A 384 10.68 3.43 -21.09
C GLU A 384 11.21 4.55 -20.17
N TYR A 385 11.65 4.18 -18.97
CA TYR A 385 12.20 5.15 -18.02
C TYR A 385 13.52 5.72 -18.51
N LEU A 386 13.55 7.04 -18.70
CA LEU A 386 14.77 7.83 -18.79
C LEU A 386 15.36 7.98 -17.37
N ALA A 387 16.40 7.20 -17.07
CA ALA A 387 17.19 7.40 -15.86
C ALA A 387 18.13 8.60 -16.04
N LEU A 388 17.99 9.62 -15.18
CA LEU A 388 18.80 10.85 -15.27
C LEU A 388 20.23 10.58 -14.73
N PRO A 389 21.29 10.69 -15.55
CA PRO A 389 22.64 10.27 -15.14
C PRO A 389 23.21 11.14 -14.03
N GLY A 390 23.61 10.53 -12.91
CA GLY A 390 24.19 11.22 -11.76
C GLY A 390 23.20 12.07 -10.96
N ILE A 391 21.90 11.90 -11.17
CA ILE A 391 20.83 12.58 -10.44
C ILE A 391 20.18 11.57 -9.49
N HIS A 392 20.38 11.78 -8.19
CA HIS A 392 20.03 10.84 -7.12
C HIS A 392 19.18 11.53 -6.05
N CYS A 393 18.12 12.22 -6.47
CA CYS A 393 17.23 12.98 -5.60
C CYS A 393 15.74 12.58 -5.79
N ARG A 394 14.87 13.13 -4.94
CA ARG A 394 13.41 13.07 -5.14
C ARG A 394 13.01 14.20 -6.10
N PRO A 395 12.39 13.92 -7.27
CA PRO A 395 12.03 14.95 -8.23
C PRO A 395 10.65 15.52 -7.90
N VAL A 396 10.61 16.53 -7.03
CA VAL A 396 9.34 17.13 -6.53
C VAL A 396 9.01 18.42 -7.28
N MET A 397 7.82 18.95 -7.01
CA MET A 397 7.40 20.25 -7.53
C MET A 397 7.46 20.34 -9.07
N LEU A 398 7.11 19.23 -9.75
CA LEU A 398 7.04 19.16 -11.20
C LEU A 398 6.08 20.23 -11.73
N ALA A 399 6.51 20.95 -12.76
CA ALA A 399 5.73 21.97 -13.42
C ALA A 399 5.96 21.95 -14.94
N TYR A 400 4.87 21.91 -15.69
CA TYR A 400 4.88 22.24 -17.12
C TYR A 400 4.71 23.76 -17.29
N LEU A 401 5.66 24.42 -17.97
CA LEU A 401 5.75 25.89 -18.03
C LEU A 401 5.20 26.51 -19.33
N GLY A 402 4.76 25.71 -20.30
CA GLY A 402 4.43 26.20 -21.64
C GLY A 402 5.51 25.85 -22.67
N GLN A 403 5.13 25.74 -23.96
CA GLN A 403 6.04 25.58 -25.10
C GLN A 403 7.05 24.43 -24.94
N GLY A 404 6.58 23.27 -24.46
CA GLY A 404 7.43 22.10 -24.18
C GLY A 404 8.41 22.22 -23.01
N VAL A 405 8.42 23.34 -22.28
CA VAL A 405 9.32 23.50 -21.12
C VAL A 405 8.73 22.80 -19.90
N VAL A 406 9.48 21.89 -19.30
CA VAL A 406 9.12 21.16 -18.07
C VAL A 406 10.23 21.35 -17.04
N THR A 407 9.89 21.47 -15.75
CA THR A 407 10.88 21.61 -14.68
C THR A 407 10.47 20.87 -13.41
N PHE A 408 11.45 20.36 -12.65
CA PHE A 408 11.24 19.87 -11.28
C PHE A 408 12.42 20.30 -10.39
N GLU A 409 12.21 20.27 -9.08
CA GLU A 409 13.24 20.58 -8.09
C GLU A 409 13.67 19.34 -7.30
N ALA A 410 14.93 19.32 -6.86
CA ALA A 410 15.38 18.33 -5.89
C ALA A 410 14.68 18.58 -4.55
N GLY A 411 13.90 17.60 -4.08
CA GLY A 411 13.16 17.67 -2.81
C GLY A 411 13.98 17.34 -1.57
N ASP A 412 15.26 17.04 -1.75
CA ASP A 412 16.17 16.70 -0.65
C ASP A 412 16.81 17.97 -0.06
N THR A 413 16.86 18.08 1.26
CA THR A 413 17.52 19.22 1.92
C THR A 413 19.05 19.18 1.76
N THR A 414 19.65 18.15 1.17
CA THR A 414 21.11 18.08 0.96
C THR A 414 21.55 18.51 -0.44
N GLU A 415 20.70 18.39 -1.48
CA GLU A 415 21.02 18.78 -2.86
C GLU A 415 20.05 19.86 -3.37
N ARG A 416 20.58 21.05 -3.73
CA ARG A 416 19.76 22.21 -4.10
C ARG A 416 19.90 22.58 -5.57
N PHE A 417 19.09 21.97 -6.42
CA PHE A 417 19.04 22.34 -7.84
C PHE A 417 17.65 22.11 -8.43
N ARG A 418 17.38 22.84 -9.50
CA ARG A 418 16.25 22.66 -10.40
C ARG A 418 16.76 22.17 -11.74
N LEU A 419 16.06 21.21 -12.34
CA LEU A 419 16.33 20.73 -13.70
C LEU A 419 15.24 21.23 -14.64
N PHE A 420 15.62 21.47 -15.89
CA PHE A 420 14.70 21.85 -16.96
C PHE A 420 14.87 20.91 -18.16
N SER A 421 13.75 20.62 -18.80
CA SER A 421 13.63 20.07 -20.15
C SER A 421 13.00 21.14 -21.03
N HIS A 422 13.41 21.19 -22.30
CA HIS A 422 12.91 22.10 -23.33
C HIS A 422 12.21 21.35 -24.49
N ASP A 423 11.89 20.08 -24.28
CA ASP A 423 11.40 19.13 -25.29
C ASP A 423 10.39 18.12 -24.70
N HIS A 424 9.48 18.62 -23.83
CA HIS A 424 8.39 17.84 -23.23
C HIS A 424 8.88 16.67 -22.35
N GLY A 425 9.98 16.87 -21.62
CA GLY A 425 10.56 15.89 -20.70
C GLY A 425 11.49 14.85 -21.33
N ARG A 426 11.78 14.95 -22.64
CA ARG A 426 12.57 13.95 -23.39
C ARG A 426 14.08 14.07 -23.15
N THR A 427 14.60 15.28 -22.93
CA THR A 427 15.98 15.54 -22.50
C THR A 427 16.03 16.60 -21.39
N TRP A 428 17.05 16.53 -20.54
CA TRP A 428 17.21 17.37 -19.35
C TRP A 428 18.65 17.89 -19.28
N ASP A 429 18.92 19.04 -19.89
CA ASP A 429 20.26 19.57 -20.14
C ASP A 429 20.61 20.82 -19.31
N GLU A 430 19.60 21.57 -18.86
CA GLU A 430 19.77 22.75 -18.01
C GLU A 430 19.56 22.40 -16.52
N ARG A 431 20.62 22.60 -15.72
CA ARG A 431 20.61 22.53 -14.25
C ARG A 431 20.88 23.92 -13.67
N VAL A 432 20.03 24.36 -12.76
CA VAL A 432 20.14 25.65 -12.07
C VAL A 432 20.26 25.41 -10.57
N ASP A 433 21.31 25.94 -9.94
CA ASP A 433 21.47 25.87 -8.48
C ASP A 433 20.43 26.75 -7.78
N VAL A 434 19.82 26.23 -6.72
CA VAL A 434 18.76 26.92 -5.99
C VAL A 434 19.31 27.57 -4.72
N ALA A 435 18.92 28.83 -4.49
CA ALA A 435 19.31 29.58 -3.30
C ALA A 435 18.72 28.95 -2.01
N PRO A 436 19.45 29.00 -0.86
CA PRO A 436 18.88 28.65 0.44
C PRO A 436 17.72 29.58 0.84
N ALA A 437 17.01 29.19 1.89
CA ALA A 437 16.08 30.07 2.58
C ALA A 437 16.81 31.28 3.23
N PRO A 438 16.09 32.33 3.66
CA PRO A 438 16.67 33.51 4.31
C PRO A 438 17.50 33.24 5.57
N ASP A 439 17.31 32.10 6.24
CA ASP A 439 18.09 31.64 7.40
C ASP A 439 19.42 30.95 7.00
N GLY A 440 19.67 30.79 5.70
CA GLY A 440 20.84 30.12 5.12
C GLY A 440 20.70 28.59 4.99
N GLN A 441 19.60 28.00 5.48
CA GLN A 441 19.34 26.57 5.41
C GLN A 441 18.83 26.15 4.03
N PRO A 442 19.04 24.89 3.64
CA PRO A 442 18.41 24.31 2.47
C PRO A 442 16.89 24.15 2.68
N LEU A 443 16.13 24.35 1.60
CA LEU A 443 14.69 24.08 1.55
C LEU A 443 14.45 22.65 1.06
N GLY A 444 13.55 21.93 1.73
CA GLY A 444 12.89 20.72 1.23
C GLY A 444 11.48 21.03 0.74
N PHE A 445 10.94 20.19 -0.14
CA PHE A 445 9.65 20.42 -0.79
C PHE A 445 8.86 19.11 -0.95
N GLU A 446 7.55 19.18 -0.76
CA GLU A 446 6.56 18.18 -1.17
C GLU A 446 5.23 18.90 -1.43
N GLY A 447 4.37 18.34 -2.28
CA GLY A 447 3.19 19.02 -2.84
C GLY A 447 3.42 19.59 -4.25
N ASN A 448 2.45 20.38 -4.74
CA ASN A 448 2.43 20.93 -6.10
C ASN A 448 2.58 22.47 -6.15
N PRO A 449 3.29 23.01 -7.16
CA PRO A 449 3.45 24.44 -7.34
C PRO A 449 2.19 25.12 -7.90
N LEU A 450 1.97 26.38 -7.53
CA LEU A 450 1.10 27.26 -8.31
C LEU A 450 1.83 27.70 -9.57
N ILE A 451 1.22 27.47 -10.73
CA ILE A 451 1.67 27.99 -12.02
C ILE A 451 0.63 28.99 -12.54
N GLU A 452 0.97 30.27 -12.50
CA GLU A 452 0.15 31.32 -13.10
C GLU A 452 0.47 31.43 -14.60
N ARG A 453 -0.56 31.46 -15.44
CA ARG A 453 -0.41 31.43 -16.90
C ARG A 453 -0.97 32.68 -17.58
N ASP A 454 -0.40 33.04 -18.72
CA ASP A 454 -0.99 34.01 -19.65
C ASP A 454 -2.15 33.39 -20.46
N SER A 455 -2.73 34.18 -21.38
CA SER A 455 -3.81 33.74 -22.28
C SER A 455 -3.39 32.73 -23.36
N GLU A 456 -2.09 32.49 -23.53
CA GLU A 456 -1.53 31.50 -24.46
C GLU A 456 -1.15 30.19 -23.74
N GLY A 457 -1.25 30.16 -22.40
CA GLY A 457 -0.93 29.01 -21.56
C GLY A 457 0.51 28.98 -21.05
N ASN A 458 1.32 30.00 -21.33
CA ASN A 458 2.70 30.09 -20.87
C ASN A 458 2.73 30.51 -19.40
N ALA A 459 3.63 29.92 -18.60
CA ALA A 459 3.84 30.31 -17.22
C ALA A 459 4.46 31.71 -17.14
N ILE A 460 3.77 32.62 -16.46
CA ILE A 460 4.25 33.98 -16.15
C ILE A 460 4.79 34.10 -14.73
N ARG A 461 4.36 33.21 -13.83
CA ARG A 461 4.82 33.17 -12.44
C ARG A 461 4.68 31.78 -11.84
N ILE A 462 5.60 31.41 -10.96
CA ILE A 462 5.57 30.19 -10.14
C ILE A 462 5.55 30.60 -8.67
N ALA A 463 4.74 29.91 -7.86
CA ALA A 463 4.81 29.97 -6.40
C ALA A 463 4.94 28.57 -5.80
N GLN A 464 5.73 28.45 -4.74
CA GLN A 464 6.01 27.18 -4.07
C GLN A 464 6.09 27.36 -2.55
N ILE A 465 5.65 26.34 -1.83
CA ILE A 465 5.82 26.21 -0.38
C ILE A 465 6.93 25.18 -0.16
N GLY A 466 7.90 25.52 0.67
CA GLY A 466 8.95 24.61 1.12
C GLY A 466 9.31 24.86 2.57
N GLN A 467 10.10 23.96 3.14
CA GLN A 467 10.46 23.97 4.56
C GLN A 467 11.97 23.93 4.79
N THR A 468 12.44 24.62 5.84
CA THR A 468 13.76 24.32 6.43
C THR A 468 13.61 23.42 7.65
N LEU A 469 14.56 22.51 7.84
CA LEU A 469 14.60 21.57 8.96
C LEU A 469 15.78 21.92 9.88
N GLY A 470 15.48 22.26 11.14
CA GLY A 470 16.44 22.57 12.18
C GLY A 470 16.21 21.79 13.47
N GLY A 471 17.17 21.86 14.40
CA GLY A 471 17.11 21.13 15.66
C GLY A 471 17.50 19.66 15.52
N GLY A 472 16.83 18.77 16.24
CA GLY A 472 17.09 17.33 16.19
C GLY A 472 15.97 16.51 16.81
N ALA A 473 15.90 15.23 16.45
CA ALA A 473 14.83 14.34 16.87
C ALA A 473 14.71 14.22 18.41
N PRO A 474 13.48 14.08 18.95
CA PRO A 474 12.20 14.06 18.24
C PRO A 474 11.63 15.46 17.94
N HIS A 475 12.21 16.53 18.49
CA HIS A 475 11.67 17.89 18.43
C HIS A 475 12.39 18.74 17.36
N TRP A 476 12.19 18.37 16.10
CA TRP A 476 12.61 19.20 14.97
C TRP A 476 11.88 20.54 15.00
N LYS A 477 12.60 21.63 14.71
CA LYS A 477 11.99 22.91 14.35
C LYS A 477 11.94 22.98 12.84
N ILE A 478 10.72 23.05 12.31
CA ILE A 478 10.47 23.32 10.91
C ILE A 478 10.19 24.82 10.76
N THR A 479 10.52 25.40 9.61
CA THR A 479 10.07 26.75 9.26
C THR A 479 9.70 26.79 7.78
N GLU A 480 8.48 27.25 7.55
CA GLU A 480 7.79 27.25 6.27
C GLU A 480 8.12 28.51 5.50
N TYR A 481 8.28 28.36 4.19
CA TYR A 481 8.59 29.45 3.28
C TYR A 481 7.73 29.38 2.01
N LEU A 482 6.95 30.42 1.78
CA LEU A 482 6.35 30.73 0.49
C LEU A 482 7.36 31.55 -0.32
N ARG A 483 7.61 31.13 -1.57
CA ARG A 483 8.49 31.84 -2.50
C ARG A 483 7.89 32.00 -3.89
N TRP A 484 8.29 33.07 -4.57
CA TRP A 484 7.79 33.47 -5.88
C TRP A 484 8.91 33.62 -6.91
N SER A 485 8.64 33.24 -8.15
CA SER A 485 9.56 33.36 -9.29
C SER A 485 8.81 33.78 -10.57
N GLU A 486 9.43 34.65 -11.37
CA GLU A 486 8.90 35.16 -12.66
C GLU A 486 9.73 34.69 -13.87
N ASP A 487 10.72 33.81 -13.67
CA ASP A 487 11.68 33.35 -14.69
C ASP A 487 11.72 31.81 -14.84
N GLY A 488 10.62 31.14 -14.46
CA GLY A 488 10.48 29.69 -14.49
C GLY A 488 11.05 28.95 -13.27
N GLY A 489 11.38 29.67 -12.19
CA GLY A 489 11.98 29.10 -10.98
C GLY A 489 13.51 29.15 -10.95
N ARG A 490 14.14 29.95 -11.81
CA ARG A 490 15.60 30.13 -11.84
C ARG A 490 16.07 31.10 -10.75
N THR A 491 15.28 32.14 -10.46
CA THR A 491 15.49 33.03 -9.33
C THR A 491 14.25 33.18 -8.47
N TRP A 492 14.47 33.45 -7.18
CA TRP A 492 13.45 33.55 -6.13
C TRP A 492 13.62 34.87 -5.36
N PRO A 493 13.28 36.03 -5.95
CA PRO A 493 13.53 37.33 -5.35
C PRO A 493 12.73 37.61 -4.07
N GLN A 494 11.64 36.88 -3.85
CA GLN A 494 10.81 36.95 -2.65
C GLN A 494 10.66 35.57 -2.03
N VAL A 495 11.09 35.45 -0.77
CA VAL A 495 10.92 34.27 0.09
C VAL A 495 10.44 34.78 1.46
N ILE A 496 9.24 34.37 1.88
CA ILE A 496 8.59 34.83 3.11
C ILE A 496 8.12 33.65 3.95
N SER A 497 8.11 33.79 5.27
CA SER A 497 7.48 32.84 6.19
C SER A 497 6.20 33.48 6.75
N PRO A 498 4.99 33.06 6.32
CA PRO A 498 3.75 33.70 6.75
C PRO A 498 3.49 33.48 8.24
N ALA A 499 3.49 34.55 9.03
CA ALA A 499 3.32 34.48 10.48
C ALA A 499 1.98 33.88 10.94
N SER A 500 0.96 33.84 10.06
CA SER A 500 -0.33 33.20 10.32
C SER A 500 -0.32 31.67 10.17
N TRP A 501 0.77 31.09 9.66
CA TRP A 501 1.00 29.64 9.62
C TRP A 501 1.68 29.11 10.88
N HIS A 502 1.91 29.97 11.87
CA HIS A 502 2.50 29.63 13.17
C HIS A 502 1.53 29.97 14.29
N TYR A 503 1.39 29.07 15.26
CA TYR A 503 0.69 29.35 16.51
C TYR A 503 1.36 28.62 17.69
N THR A 504 0.85 28.86 18.90
CA THR A 504 1.31 28.16 20.10
C THR A 504 0.18 27.39 20.75
N GLU A 505 0.42 26.14 21.10
CA GLU A 505 -0.55 25.29 21.79
C GLU A 505 0.03 24.78 23.12
N THR A 506 -0.83 24.59 24.14
CA THR A 506 -0.41 24.12 25.46
C THR A 506 -1.05 22.78 25.79
N TYR A 507 -0.23 21.74 25.93
CA TYR A 507 -0.64 20.39 26.29
C TYR A 507 0.23 19.85 27.44
N ALA A 508 -0.37 19.09 28.36
CA ALA A 508 0.30 18.55 29.56
C ALA A 508 1.14 19.55 30.38
N GLY A 509 0.81 20.86 30.32
CA GLY A 509 1.56 21.94 31.00
C GLY A 509 2.82 22.41 30.26
N LYS A 510 3.10 21.91 29.06
CA LYS A 510 4.13 22.39 28.14
C LYS A 510 3.48 23.20 27.02
N THR A 511 4.18 24.22 26.52
CA THR A 511 3.76 24.99 25.35
C THR A 511 4.67 24.66 24.18
N TYR A 512 4.05 24.42 23.02
CA TYR A 512 4.69 24.02 21.77
C TYR A 512 4.48 25.13 20.74
N GLU A 513 5.51 25.41 19.93
CA GLU A 513 5.34 26.15 18.67
C GLU A 513 4.82 25.15 17.62
N VAL A 514 3.70 25.46 16.97
CA VAL A 514 3.07 24.63 15.94
C VAL A 514 3.14 25.36 14.61
N GLY A 515 3.70 24.69 13.60
CA GLY A 515 3.84 25.15 12.21
C GLY A 515 3.21 24.15 11.23
N ALA A 516 3.65 24.18 9.96
CA ALA A 516 3.09 23.34 8.89
C ALA A 516 4.01 23.15 7.66
N SER A 517 4.92 22.19 7.75
CA SER A 517 6.01 21.84 6.82
C SER A 517 5.81 22.05 5.31
N GLU A 518 5.23 21.06 4.63
CA GLU A 518 5.14 20.95 3.17
C GLU A 518 3.80 21.47 2.66
N GLY A 519 3.68 21.82 1.38
CA GLY A 519 2.44 22.41 0.93
C GLY A 519 2.27 22.66 -0.56
N SER A 520 1.00 22.83 -0.89
CA SER A 520 0.47 22.91 -2.24
C SER A 520 -0.33 24.19 -2.41
N LEU A 521 -0.33 24.74 -3.62
CA LEU A 521 -0.97 26.03 -3.91
C LEU A 521 -1.84 25.97 -5.15
N VAL A 522 -3.02 26.59 -5.06
CA VAL A 522 -3.90 26.80 -6.22
C VAL A 522 -4.52 28.19 -6.18
N ARG A 523 -4.81 28.76 -7.36
CA ARG A 523 -5.66 29.93 -7.49
C ARG A 523 -7.10 29.47 -7.73
N ALA A 524 -8.00 29.84 -6.84
CA ALA A 524 -9.41 29.48 -6.94
C ALA A 524 -10.13 30.37 -7.96
N ALA A 525 -11.30 29.92 -8.42
CA ALA A 525 -12.07 30.60 -9.48
C ALA A 525 -12.54 32.02 -9.12
N ASN A 526 -12.63 32.36 -7.83
CA ASN A 526 -12.90 33.73 -7.36
C ASN A 526 -11.68 34.65 -7.37
N GLY A 527 -10.48 34.13 -7.66
CA GLY A 527 -9.22 34.85 -7.65
C GLY A 527 -8.41 34.73 -6.36
N ASP A 528 -8.96 34.18 -5.27
CA ASP A 528 -8.21 33.95 -4.03
C ASP A 528 -7.12 32.88 -4.25
N LEU A 529 -6.04 32.94 -3.48
CA LEU A 529 -5.04 31.87 -3.39
C LEU A 529 -5.37 30.97 -2.20
N VAL A 530 -5.30 29.66 -2.42
CA VAL A 530 -5.49 28.65 -1.37
C VAL A 530 -4.21 27.84 -1.24
N ALA A 531 -3.67 27.80 -0.03
CA ALA A 531 -2.60 26.90 0.37
C ALA A 531 -3.19 25.72 1.12
N ALA A 532 -2.79 24.50 0.77
CA ALA A 532 -2.93 23.32 1.62
C ALA A 532 -1.56 23.00 2.21
N LEU A 533 -1.53 22.76 3.52
CA LEU A 533 -0.32 22.73 4.34
C LEU A 533 -0.32 21.45 5.16
N ARG A 534 0.77 20.69 5.11
CA ARG A 534 1.03 19.56 6.00
C ARG A 534 1.31 20.10 7.41
N THR A 535 0.46 19.81 8.39
CA THR A 535 0.63 20.32 9.76
C THR A 535 1.52 19.41 10.60
N PHE A 536 2.15 19.97 11.63
CA PHE A 536 2.83 19.15 12.63
C PHE A 536 1.92 18.07 13.24
N VAL A 537 2.58 17.03 13.76
CA VAL A 537 1.97 16.02 14.64
C VAL A 537 1.27 16.75 15.80
N PRO A 538 -0.03 16.48 16.07
CA PRO A 538 -0.75 17.14 17.15
C PRO A 538 -0.06 17.02 18.50
N VAL A 539 -0.11 18.08 19.31
CA VAL A 539 0.69 18.19 20.53
C VAL A 539 0.39 17.12 21.58
N TRP A 540 -0.79 16.47 21.52
CA TRP A 540 -1.10 15.32 22.38
C TRP A 540 -0.31 14.04 22.04
N PHE A 541 0.27 13.95 20.84
CA PHE A 541 1.24 12.92 20.46
C PHE A 541 2.71 13.33 20.72
N ALA A 542 2.99 14.55 21.19
CA ALA A 542 4.37 15.03 21.38
C ALA A 542 5.16 14.28 22.48
N GLU A 543 4.50 13.44 23.28
CA GLU A 543 5.13 12.53 24.26
C GLU A 543 5.01 11.05 23.86
N HIS A 544 4.50 10.74 22.67
CA HIS A 544 4.36 9.36 22.18
C HIS A 544 5.75 8.75 21.89
N PRO A 545 6.05 7.52 22.37
CA PRO A 545 7.38 6.91 22.19
C PRO A 545 7.75 6.63 20.73
N HIS A 546 6.76 6.57 19.83
CA HIS A 546 6.93 6.39 18.39
C HIS A 546 6.44 7.65 17.67
N TYR A 547 7.03 8.80 18.01
CA TYR A 547 6.79 10.06 17.31
C TYR A 547 7.36 9.93 15.88
N GLU A 548 6.47 9.89 14.90
CA GLU A 548 6.81 9.73 13.48
C GLU A 548 5.95 10.67 12.63
N ASP A 549 6.51 11.08 11.49
CA ASP A 549 5.96 12.08 10.56
C ASP A 549 4.64 11.64 9.91
N SER A 550 4.28 10.36 10.01
CA SER A 550 2.97 9.82 9.63
C SER A 550 1.79 10.28 10.48
N LEU A 551 2.02 10.86 11.67
CA LEU A 551 0.95 11.43 12.50
C LEU A 551 0.60 12.87 12.12
N GLU A 552 1.29 13.45 11.15
CA GLU A 552 1.04 14.81 10.65
C GLU A 552 -0.32 14.94 9.97
N GLY A 553 -0.85 16.16 9.97
CA GLY A 553 -2.19 16.47 9.48
C GLY A 553 -2.19 17.35 8.23
N THR A 554 -3.34 17.90 7.89
CA THR A 554 -3.52 18.87 6.80
C THR A 554 -4.38 20.03 7.26
N ALA A 555 -3.92 21.25 6.97
CA ALA A 555 -4.68 22.48 7.12
C ALA A 555 -4.73 23.28 5.82
N VAL A 556 -5.61 24.27 5.76
CA VAL A 556 -5.67 25.25 4.67
C VAL A 556 -5.51 26.68 5.18
N SER A 557 -4.96 27.53 4.32
CA SER A 557 -4.87 28.98 4.52
C SER A 557 -5.20 29.70 3.22
N ILE A 558 -5.87 30.85 3.31
CA ILE A 558 -6.36 31.61 2.15
C ILE A 558 -5.74 33.00 2.14
N SER A 559 -5.25 33.44 0.99
CA SER A 559 -4.86 34.82 0.71
C SER A 559 -5.82 35.46 -0.30
N LYS A 560 -6.22 36.71 -0.02
CA LYS A 560 -7.13 37.52 -0.84
C LYS A 560 -6.43 38.68 -1.54
N ASP A 561 -5.12 38.75 -1.40
CA ASP A 561 -4.23 39.85 -1.81
C ASP A 561 -2.98 39.31 -2.51
N ASN A 562 -3.13 38.20 -3.26
CA ASN A 562 -2.07 37.56 -4.06
C ASN A 562 -0.83 37.12 -3.26
N GLY A 563 -1.04 36.68 -2.03
CA GLY A 563 -0.01 36.12 -1.16
C GLY A 563 0.70 37.12 -0.25
N GLU A 564 0.26 38.39 -0.22
CA GLU A 564 0.79 39.40 0.71
C GLU A 564 0.40 39.10 2.16
N THR A 565 -0.85 38.70 2.41
CA THR A 565 -1.32 38.23 3.72
C THR A 565 -2.12 36.94 3.58
N TRP A 566 -2.13 36.15 4.66
CA TRP A 566 -2.71 34.81 4.71
C TRP A 566 -3.61 34.67 5.94
N SER A 567 -4.71 33.93 5.83
CA SER A 567 -5.54 33.60 6.98
C SER A 567 -4.75 32.74 7.99
N PRO A 568 -5.18 32.69 9.26
CA PRO A 568 -4.79 31.59 10.14
C PRO A 568 -5.08 30.24 9.48
N MET A 569 -4.30 29.22 9.84
CA MET A 569 -4.54 27.86 9.38
C MET A 569 -5.87 27.33 9.92
N LYS A 570 -6.64 26.69 9.04
CA LYS A 570 -7.86 25.95 9.37
C LYS A 570 -7.57 24.47 9.13
N ILE A 571 -7.56 23.68 10.20
CA ILE A 571 -7.37 22.23 10.10
C ILE A 571 -8.49 21.61 9.24
N VAL A 572 -8.12 20.70 8.35
CA VAL A 572 -9.02 19.83 7.59
C VAL A 572 -8.91 18.39 8.10
N PHE A 573 -7.68 17.93 8.34
CA PHE A 573 -7.39 16.66 9.00
C PHE A 573 -6.38 16.89 10.12
N GLU A 574 -6.73 16.47 11.34
CA GLU A 574 -5.90 16.71 12.52
C GLU A 574 -4.62 15.85 12.53
N ALA A 575 -4.72 14.59 12.09
CA ALA A 575 -3.60 13.65 12.06
C ALA A 575 -3.78 12.60 10.96
N GLY A 576 -2.67 11.99 10.54
CA GLY A 576 -2.63 10.80 9.69
C GLY A 576 -2.90 11.03 8.21
N ARG A 577 -3.31 12.25 7.82
CA ARG A 577 -3.61 12.65 6.44
C ARG A 577 -2.86 13.93 6.08
N HIS A 578 -1.94 13.82 5.12
CA HIS A 578 -0.99 14.86 4.73
C HIS A 578 -0.50 14.65 3.29
N HIS A 579 0.57 15.34 2.90
CA HIS A 579 1.03 15.44 1.51
C HIS A 579 -0.09 15.88 0.56
N PRO A 580 -0.70 17.06 0.78
CA PRO A 580 -1.79 17.52 -0.05
C PRO A 580 -1.32 17.88 -1.46
N ASP A 581 -2.18 17.68 -2.46
CA ASP A 581 -2.06 18.22 -3.82
C ASP A 581 -3.40 18.90 -4.17
N LEU A 582 -3.34 20.10 -4.77
CA LEU A 582 -4.50 20.96 -5.03
C LEU A 582 -4.72 21.21 -6.53
N ILE A 583 -5.93 20.87 -6.99
CA ILE A 583 -6.43 21.15 -8.34
C ILE A 583 -7.65 22.07 -8.27
N CYS A 584 -7.71 23.06 -9.17
CA CYS A 584 -8.93 23.82 -9.46
C CYS A 584 -9.59 23.22 -10.71
N MET A 585 -10.81 22.72 -10.54
CA MET A 585 -11.58 22.07 -11.61
C MET A 585 -12.20 23.11 -12.56
N PRO A 586 -12.56 22.75 -13.81
CA PRO A 586 -13.15 23.70 -14.77
C PRO A 586 -14.50 24.31 -14.34
N ASN A 587 -15.20 23.69 -13.39
CA ASN A 587 -16.43 24.22 -12.79
C ASN A 587 -16.19 25.20 -11.62
N GLY A 588 -14.93 25.37 -11.18
CA GLY A 588 -14.52 26.24 -10.08
C GLY A 588 -14.50 25.59 -8.69
N ASP A 589 -14.82 24.29 -8.59
CA ASP A 589 -14.58 23.50 -7.39
C ASP A 589 -13.06 23.29 -7.20
N LEU A 590 -12.62 23.17 -5.94
CA LEU A 590 -11.27 22.73 -5.61
C LEU A 590 -11.29 21.27 -5.16
N VAL A 591 -10.36 20.47 -5.67
CA VAL A 591 -10.11 19.11 -5.21
C VAL A 591 -8.77 19.11 -4.50
N MET A 592 -8.76 18.60 -3.26
CA MET A 592 -7.54 18.32 -2.51
C MET A 592 -7.40 16.82 -2.36
N THR A 593 -6.42 16.25 -3.06
CA THR A 593 -5.98 14.87 -2.82
C THR A 593 -4.97 14.86 -1.66
N VAL A 594 -4.99 13.83 -0.81
CA VAL A 594 -4.08 13.65 0.33
C VAL A 594 -3.66 12.18 0.47
N ILE A 595 -2.49 11.93 1.05
CA ILE A 595 -2.09 10.59 1.50
C ILE A 595 -2.76 10.31 2.85
N CYS A 596 -3.40 9.15 3.00
CA CYS A 596 -3.74 8.61 4.31
C CYS A 596 -2.61 7.69 4.77
N ARG A 597 -1.74 8.15 5.68
CA ARG A 597 -0.77 7.29 6.38
C ARG A 597 -1.33 6.68 7.65
N VAL A 598 -2.33 7.29 8.30
CA VAL A 598 -3.07 6.70 9.42
C VAL A 598 -4.49 7.23 9.38
N ASP A 599 -5.47 6.40 9.74
CA ASP A 599 -6.87 6.83 9.77
C ASP A 599 -7.30 7.20 11.19
N PHE A 600 -7.46 8.50 11.44
CA PHE A 600 -7.96 9.04 12.71
C PHE A 600 -9.35 9.66 12.54
N GLU A 601 -10.19 9.49 13.57
CA GLU A 601 -11.47 10.15 13.73
C GLU A 601 -11.63 10.59 15.20
N GLY A 602 -12.03 11.84 15.45
CA GLY A 602 -12.27 12.33 16.82
C GLY A 602 -11.08 12.17 17.79
N ASN A 603 -9.85 12.30 17.30
CA ASN A 603 -8.58 12.04 18.00
C ASN A 603 -8.36 10.57 18.43
N GLN A 604 -9.13 9.63 17.89
CA GLN A 604 -8.99 8.19 18.10
C GLN A 604 -8.59 7.50 16.79
N LEU A 605 -7.83 6.40 16.91
CA LEU A 605 -7.44 5.60 15.75
C LEU A 605 -8.68 4.88 15.21
N ALA A 606 -9.21 5.36 14.09
CA ALA A 606 -10.38 4.79 13.42
C ALA A 606 -10.01 3.49 12.68
N SER A 607 -8.87 3.49 11.98
CA SER A 607 -8.39 2.28 11.29
C SER A 607 -6.89 2.28 10.95
N TYR A 608 -6.39 1.09 10.64
CA TYR A 608 -5.03 0.85 10.11
C TYR A 608 -4.91 1.13 8.61
N ARG A 609 -5.78 1.97 8.04
CA ARG A 609 -5.81 2.23 6.61
C ARG A 609 -4.59 3.06 6.16
N ARG A 610 -4.12 2.72 4.97
CA ARG A 610 -3.14 3.43 4.15
C ARG A 610 -3.76 3.70 2.80
N GLY A 611 -3.22 4.67 2.06
CA GLY A 611 -3.56 4.90 0.66
C GLY A 611 -3.74 6.38 0.36
N CYS A 612 -4.74 6.69 -0.46
CA CYS A 612 -4.98 8.03 -0.97
C CYS A 612 -6.45 8.40 -0.86
N ASP A 613 -6.72 9.61 -0.37
CA ASP A 613 -8.05 10.20 -0.24
C ASP A 613 -8.15 11.49 -1.05
N ALA A 614 -9.37 11.99 -1.24
CA ALA A 614 -9.67 13.33 -1.72
C ALA A 614 -10.86 13.95 -0.99
N VAL A 615 -10.81 15.28 -0.84
CA VAL A 615 -11.94 16.12 -0.39
C VAL A 615 -12.18 17.26 -1.36
N ILE A 616 -13.42 17.76 -1.39
CA ILE A 616 -13.87 18.76 -2.36
C ILE A 616 -14.28 20.02 -1.61
N SER A 617 -13.90 21.19 -2.13
CA SER A 617 -14.42 22.49 -1.73
C SER A 617 -15.24 23.09 -2.88
N ARG A 618 -16.46 23.54 -2.56
CA ARG A 618 -17.39 24.19 -3.51
C ARG A 618 -17.56 25.69 -3.25
N ASP A 619 -16.75 26.23 -2.33
CA ASP A 619 -16.77 27.61 -1.86
C ASP A 619 -15.36 28.24 -1.88
N HIS A 620 -14.53 27.79 -2.84
CA HIS A 620 -13.19 28.33 -3.12
C HIS A 620 -12.18 28.16 -1.96
N GLY A 621 -12.24 27.01 -1.27
CA GLY A 621 -11.32 26.60 -0.21
C GLY A 621 -11.75 26.99 1.20
N VAL A 622 -12.89 27.67 1.38
CA VAL A 622 -13.37 28.15 2.68
C VAL A 622 -13.88 27.00 3.56
N THR A 623 -14.54 26.01 2.97
CA THR A 623 -14.94 24.74 3.60
C THR A 623 -14.57 23.54 2.73
N TRP A 624 -14.42 22.37 3.37
CA TRP A 624 -14.01 21.12 2.74
C TRP A 624 -14.95 20.00 3.18
N ASP A 625 -15.42 19.22 2.22
CA ASP A 625 -16.46 18.21 2.36
C ASP A 625 -15.90 16.89 2.93
N VAL A 626 -15.44 16.92 4.20
CA VAL A 626 -14.84 15.76 4.89
C VAL A 626 -15.85 14.66 5.21
N GLU A 627 -17.13 15.00 5.37
CA GLU A 627 -18.23 14.05 5.62
C GLU A 627 -18.50 13.15 4.40
N HIS A 628 -18.17 13.63 3.19
CA HIS A 628 -18.27 12.89 1.93
C HIS A 628 -16.89 12.58 1.33
N LEU A 629 -15.92 12.25 2.19
CA LEU A 629 -14.56 11.82 1.84
C LEU A 629 -14.57 10.83 0.67
N VAL A 630 -13.72 11.07 -0.33
CA VAL A 630 -13.49 10.15 -1.45
C VAL A 630 -12.22 9.35 -1.17
N VAL A 631 -12.35 8.05 -0.91
CA VAL A 631 -11.22 7.12 -0.82
C VAL A 631 -10.85 6.68 -2.22
N LEU A 632 -9.68 7.11 -2.71
CA LEU A 632 -9.18 6.79 -4.04
C LEU A 632 -8.55 5.41 -4.10
N ASP A 633 -7.76 5.04 -3.10
CA ASP A 633 -7.27 3.69 -2.90
C ASP A 633 -7.02 3.44 -1.41
N ASP A 634 -7.21 2.19 -0.97
CA ASP A 634 -7.01 1.82 0.42
C ASP A 634 -6.46 0.41 0.64
N PHE A 635 -5.50 0.31 1.56
CA PHE A 635 -4.95 -0.96 2.03
C PHE A 635 -4.67 -0.94 3.53
N PRO A 636 -4.83 -2.06 4.25
CA PRO A 636 -4.49 -2.13 5.66
C PRO A 636 -2.97 -2.26 5.87
N PHE A 637 -2.39 -1.43 6.72
CA PHE A 637 -1.05 -1.65 7.26
C PHE A 637 -1.01 -1.58 8.78
N CYS A 638 -0.51 -2.67 9.38
CA CYS A 638 -0.09 -2.68 10.76
C CYS A 638 1.24 -3.45 10.87
N GLN A 639 2.25 -2.73 11.36
CA GLN A 639 3.52 -3.22 11.93
C GLN A 639 3.69 -2.64 13.37
N GLY A 640 2.60 -2.37 14.10
CA GLY A 640 2.51 -2.12 15.57
C GLY A 640 3.33 -1.00 16.27
N GLU A 641 4.48 -1.20 16.90
CA GLU A 641 5.34 -0.04 17.31
C GLU A 641 5.78 0.78 16.07
N HIS A 642 5.58 0.18 14.91
CA HIS A 642 5.63 0.75 13.58
C HIS A 642 4.24 0.71 12.90
N TRP A 643 3.11 0.67 13.64
CA TRP A 643 1.74 0.79 13.07
C TRP A 643 1.48 2.20 12.56
N ILE A 644 2.26 3.15 13.05
CA ILE A 644 2.34 4.53 12.56
C ILE A 644 3.20 4.58 11.28
N SER A 645 4.04 3.58 11.01
CA SER A 645 5.14 3.78 10.08
C SER A 645 4.74 3.98 8.62
N THR A 646 5.61 4.73 7.95
CA THR A 646 5.42 5.28 6.62
C THR A 646 5.45 4.19 5.54
N GLU A 647 4.27 3.88 5.01
CA GLU A 647 4.05 2.79 4.03
C GLU A 647 3.30 3.25 2.77
N CYS A 648 2.94 4.54 2.76
CA CYS A 648 2.56 5.27 1.57
C CYS A 648 2.95 6.75 1.75
N GLY A 649 3.03 7.48 0.64
CA GLY A 649 3.51 8.86 0.61
C GLY A 649 3.71 9.31 -0.81
N HIS A 650 4.15 10.56 -0.99
CA HIS A 650 4.55 11.12 -2.28
C HIS A 650 3.41 11.09 -3.29
N LEU A 651 2.56 12.11 -3.19
CA LEU A 651 1.37 12.33 -4.00
C LEU A 651 1.68 13.34 -5.12
N SER A 652 1.08 13.14 -6.29
CA SER A 652 0.86 14.23 -7.24
C SER A 652 -0.41 13.97 -8.05
N SER A 653 -1.17 15.01 -8.36
CA SER A 653 -2.36 14.94 -9.21
C SER A 653 -2.23 15.89 -10.41
N THR A 654 -2.81 15.50 -11.56
CA THR A 654 -2.95 16.39 -12.71
C THR A 654 -4.34 16.28 -13.33
N LEU A 655 -4.86 17.41 -13.81
CA LEU A 655 -6.16 17.48 -14.48
C LEU A 655 -6.00 17.08 -15.95
N MET A 656 -6.84 16.15 -16.41
CA MET A 656 -6.83 15.64 -17.77
C MET A 656 -7.79 16.43 -18.69
N PRO A 657 -7.59 16.43 -20.02
CA PRO A 657 -8.42 17.20 -20.96
C PRO A 657 -9.92 16.82 -20.96
N ASP A 658 -10.24 15.58 -20.57
CA ASP A 658 -11.62 15.07 -20.44
C ASP A 658 -12.30 15.47 -19.11
N GLY A 659 -11.60 16.18 -18.22
CA GLY A 659 -12.08 16.55 -16.89
C GLY A 659 -11.92 15.46 -15.83
N SER A 660 -11.31 14.32 -16.15
CA SER A 660 -10.84 13.36 -15.14
C SER A 660 -9.56 13.85 -14.45
N ILE A 661 -9.28 13.32 -13.27
CA ILE A 661 -8.04 13.55 -12.53
C ILE A 661 -7.18 12.29 -12.64
N LEU A 662 -5.91 12.48 -12.97
CA LEU A 662 -4.89 11.44 -12.87
C LEU A 662 -4.08 11.70 -11.59
N THR A 663 -4.25 10.85 -10.58
CA THR A 663 -3.56 10.92 -9.29
C THR A 663 -2.52 9.80 -9.21
N GLY A 664 -1.27 10.15 -8.96
CA GLY A 664 -0.18 9.23 -8.68
C GLY A 664 0.22 9.26 -7.21
N TYR A 665 0.49 8.11 -6.61
CA TYR A 665 1.07 8.05 -5.27
C TYR A 665 1.99 6.84 -5.06
N GLY A 666 2.84 6.89 -4.03
CA GLY A 666 3.65 5.74 -3.62
C GLY A 666 2.93 4.82 -2.63
N ASN A 667 2.73 3.55 -3.00
CA ASN A 667 2.36 2.46 -2.09
C ASN A 667 3.60 1.61 -1.83
N TYR A 668 4.22 1.68 -0.64
CA TYR A 668 5.60 1.21 -0.50
C TYR A 668 5.71 -0.33 -0.52
N LEU A 669 4.59 -1.02 -0.30
CA LEU A 669 4.46 -2.47 -0.44
C LEU A 669 4.45 -2.93 -1.92
N ALA A 670 3.96 -2.08 -2.84
CA ALA A 670 3.67 -2.45 -4.23
C ALA A 670 4.44 -1.62 -5.30
N GLY A 671 4.93 -0.45 -4.94
CA GLY A 671 5.48 0.56 -5.85
C GLY A 671 4.48 1.70 -6.15
N GLY A 672 4.72 2.40 -7.25
CA GLY A 672 3.93 3.54 -7.68
C GLY A 672 2.54 3.10 -8.13
N VAL A 673 1.53 3.83 -7.70
CA VAL A 673 0.14 3.65 -8.11
C VAL A 673 -0.29 4.88 -8.90
N LEU A 674 -1.04 4.67 -9.98
CA LEU A 674 -1.73 5.70 -10.74
C LEU A 674 -3.22 5.40 -10.72
N ILE A 675 -4.05 6.42 -10.55
CA ILE A 675 -5.52 6.32 -10.47
C ILE A 675 -6.12 7.40 -11.38
N ARG A 676 -6.95 6.99 -12.35
CA ARG A 676 -7.77 7.90 -13.18
C ARG A 676 -9.20 7.88 -12.67
N TRP A 677 -9.72 9.03 -12.25
CA TRP A 677 -10.99 9.14 -11.52
C TRP A 677 -11.72 10.46 -11.80
N GLN A 678 -12.97 10.59 -11.33
CA GLN A 678 -13.80 11.81 -11.40
C GLN A 678 -14.44 12.11 -10.02
N PRO A 679 -14.47 13.39 -9.57
CA PRO A 679 -14.97 13.82 -8.26
C PRO A 679 -16.50 14.00 -8.13
#